data_AF-A0A3C1Q1M5-F1
#
_entry.id   AF-A0A3C1Q1M5-F1
#
_cell.length_a   1.000
_cell.length_b   1.000
_cell.length_c   1.000
_cell.angle_alpha   90.00
_cell.angle_beta   90.00
_cell.angle_gamma   90.00
#
_symmetry.space_group_name_H-M   'P 1'
#
loop_
_entity.id
_entity.type
_entity.pdbx_description
1 polymer ?
#
loop_
_entity_poly.entity_id
_entity_poly.type
_entity_poly.pdbx_seq_one_letter_code
_entity_poly.pdbx_strand_id
1 'polypeptide(L)'
;MMRNFLSALLLLTWGGAHAEPHVVGYERFHLRAPSAQGGAILFSELGCANCHGGSQVIIPRKGPSLENLSSRVSHDWVVRFLQDPEASRQGSTMPHMAHNLVEQEIDAIVSYLATLGNGLKFKKARHANAERGSALYHEKGCVACHAPTRDFRGPQGSGLKLSPALAVPLPDLGQKTTLTALEHFLADPSKFRPDSRMPRIPLEKQEAIDLAAHLLDYQSSDPRQAPDLIPWPKIDHEKVARGRSLVTKMNCASCHDLPEIKGSKLRPLALSSSFENGDCISKNPVKGAPHYRLTKTQRASLALYLKGNKTVPPATLKGHLSFAAMNCYACHSRDGRGGPVPEVDSFFIGNKSLGDSGRVPPPLTGIGHKLRYDWLVGVLEGRKDRRVRPYLKTQMPAYPAHAETLAKWLAELDSNPRAQPITLNPKHTEMGRKLLGNQGGVNCITCHSWGDQQSLGIPALNISSLDQRIQPSWFRSYLLDPSGYRPGTLMPSFWPKGQSSILDVLGGDTEHQIAAIWGFIKEGKGSPQGFPNQRNSRFELVPQKTPIIQRAFFEETGTKAILVGFPGEIHIAYDGMKSQLSQVWRGQFFDAYGTWFSRFAPFEKPLSSEVYPVNNAGLEASRFRGYTIGPHGNPTFLSSRTNQNIQDSYWIENEKLIRMVKWDQGISPQVAHPAGLRLETITGERSIKYIYSWK
;
A
#
# COMPACT_ATOMS: atom_id res chain seq x y z
N MET A 1 29.49 57.12 -26.02
CA MET A 1 28.16 56.46 -25.94
C MET A 1 28.35 55.04 -25.44
N MET A 2 28.25 54.87 -24.12
CA MET A 2 28.30 53.60 -23.41
C MET A 2 26.96 52.86 -23.61
N ARG A 3 26.96 51.56 -23.90
CA ARG A 3 25.78 50.70 -23.76
C ARG A 3 26.10 49.52 -22.88
N ASN A 4 25.39 49.50 -21.76
CA ASN A 4 25.51 48.63 -20.61
C ASN A 4 25.23 47.16 -20.95
N PHE A 5 26.16 46.29 -20.58
CA PHE A 5 25.87 44.91 -20.20
C PHE A 5 25.30 44.93 -18.78
N LEU A 6 23.99 44.71 -18.63
CA LEU A 6 23.37 44.45 -17.34
C LEU A 6 23.36 42.94 -17.09
N SER A 7 24.27 42.51 -16.22
CA SER A 7 24.25 41.21 -15.56
C SER A 7 22.93 41.04 -14.80
N ALA A 8 22.07 40.15 -15.29
CA ALA A 8 20.94 39.65 -14.51
C ALA A 8 21.50 38.70 -13.43
N LEU A 9 21.80 39.27 -12.26
CA LEU A 9 22.08 38.52 -11.05
C LEU A 9 20.80 37.74 -10.70
N LEU A 10 20.77 36.44 -10.99
CA LEU A 10 19.75 35.55 -10.43
C LEU A 10 19.86 35.64 -8.90
N LEU A 11 18.87 36.28 -8.28
CA LEU A 11 18.54 36.12 -6.87
C LEU A 11 18.17 34.65 -6.65
N LEU A 12 19.19 33.84 -6.38
CA LEU A 12 19.05 32.59 -5.65
C LEU A 12 18.48 32.95 -4.28
N THR A 13 17.17 32.96 -4.15
CA THR A 13 16.51 32.84 -2.85
C THR A 13 16.84 31.44 -2.34
N TRP A 14 17.99 31.30 -1.68
CA TRP A 14 18.19 30.22 -0.72
C TRP A 14 17.00 30.29 0.25
N GLY A 15 16.11 29.30 0.18
CA GLY A 15 15.09 29.10 1.20
C GLY A 15 15.82 28.99 2.53
N GLY A 16 15.58 29.95 3.42
CA GLY A 16 16.28 30.03 4.69
C GLY A 16 16.19 28.71 5.44
N ALA A 17 17.31 28.26 6.00
CA ALA A 17 17.31 27.22 7.01
C ALA A 17 16.47 27.73 8.20
N HIS A 18 15.22 27.29 8.23
CA HIS A 18 14.28 27.56 9.29
C HIS A 18 14.77 26.83 10.54
N ALA A 19 14.95 27.58 11.64
CA ALA A 19 15.57 27.16 12.90
C ALA A 19 14.54 26.81 13.98
N GLU A 20 13.28 26.59 13.56
CA GLU A 20 12.15 26.31 14.42
C GLU A 20 11.86 24.82 14.58
N PRO A 21 11.25 24.38 15.71
CA PRO A 21 10.82 23.01 15.88
C PRO A 21 9.90 22.55 14.74
N HIS A 22 10.23 21.41 14.13
CA HIS A 22 9.46 20.86 13.01
C HIS A 22 8.40 19.89 13.50
N VAL A 23 7.13 20.32 13.46
CA VAL A 23 5.98 19.53 13.90
C VAL A 23 5.07 19.23 12.72
N VAL A 24 5.22 18.04 12.12
CA VAL A 24 4.59 17.69 10.82
C VAL A 24 3.08 17.95 10.79
N GLY A 25 2.35 17.59 11.85
CA GLY A 25 0.91 17.84 11.94
C GLY A 25 0.55 19.34 11.92
N TYR A 26 1.39 20.19 12.50
CA TYR A 26 1.26 21.64 12.43
C TYR A 26 1.63 22.15 11.04
N GLU A 27 2.79 21.76 10.51
CA GLU A 27 3.27 22.22 9.21
C GLU A 27 2.30 21.88 8.07
N ARG A 28 1.71 20.68 8.13
CA ARG A 28 0.78 20.18 7.11
C ARG A 28 -0.54 20.94 7.08
N PHE A 29 -1.07 21.36 8.23
CA PHE A 29 -2.46 21.83 8.34
C PHE A 29 -2.62 23.26 8.87
N HIS A 30 -1.59 23.83 9.49
CA HIS A 30 -1.69 25.07 10.27
C HIS A 30 -0.55 26.07 10.01
N LEU A 31 0.36 25.78 9.07
CA LEU A 31 1.45 26.69 8.72
C LEU A 31 0.97 28.03 8.14
N ARG A 32 -0.08 28.00 7.29
CA ARG A 32 -0.57 29.18 6.55
C ARG A 32 -1.23 30.24 7.44
N ALA A 33 -1.91 29.82 8.50
CA ALA A 33 -2.65 30.72 9.38
C ALA A 33 -2.68 30.17 10.83
N PRO A 34 -2.38 31.00 11.85
CA PRO A 34 -2.46 30.57 13.23
C PRO A 34 -3.84 30.06 13.62
N SER A 35 -3.91 29.01 14.43
CA SER A 35 -5.18 28.43 14.88
C SER A 35 -5.04 27.73 16.24
N ALA A 36 -6.14 27.64 16.98
CA ALA A 36 -6.18 26.93 18.26
C ALA A 36 -5.91 25.42 18.10
N GLN A 37 -6.38 24.81 17.00
CA GLN A 37 -6.07 23.40 16.69
C GLN A 37 -4.57 23.19 16.42
N GLY A 38 -3.93 24.10 15.67
CA GLY A 38 -2.49 24.09 15.48
C GLY A 38 -1.73 24.24 16.80
N GLY A 39 -2.20 25.13 17.68
CA GLY A 39 -1.64 25.30 19.02
C GLY A 39 -1.79 24.04 19.89
N ALA A 40 -2.92 23.33 19.79
CA ALA A 40 -3.14 22.06 20.48
C ALA A 40 -2.13 20.97 20.04
N ILE A 41 -1.83 20.89 18.74
CA ILE A 41 -0.80 20.00 18.20
C ILE A 41 0.57 20.41 18.77
N LEU A 42 0.97 21.68 18.64
CA LEU A 42 2.26 22.15 19.15
C LEU A 42 2.43 21.90 20.65
N PHE A 43 1.41 22.19 21.45
CA PHE A 43 1.42 22.01 22.90
C PHE A 43 1.66 20.54 23.30
N SER A 44 1.11 19.61 22.53
CA SER A 44 1.37 18.18 22.71
C SER A 44 2.76 17.77 22.19
N GLU A 45 3.08 18.11 20.94
CA GLU A 45 4.27 17.64 20.22
C GLU A 45 5.59 18.17 20.79
N LEU A 46 5.56 19.37 21.36
CA LEU A 46 6.70 19.98 22.06
C LEU A 46 6.81 19.52 23.52
N GLY A 47 5.86 18.74 24.02
CA GLY A 47 5.89 18.19 25.39
C GLY A 47 5.46 19.18 26.47
N CYS A 48 4.80 20.30 26.14
CA CYS A 48 4.33 21.27 27.14
C CYS A 48 3.37 20.62 28.16
N ALA A 49 2.57 19.65 27.70
CA ALA A 49 1.66 18.88 28.55
C ALA A 49 2.36 18.07 29.65
N ASN A 50 3.65 17.78 29.53
CA ASN A 50 4.40 17.02 30.54
C ASN A 50 4.59 17.79 31.84
N CYS A 51 4.62 19.12 31.76
CA CYS A 51 4.68 20.00 32.92
C CYS A 51 3.34 20.67 33.21
N HIS A 52 2.50 20.91 32.19
CA HIS A 52 1.29 21.73 32.32
C HIS A 52 -0.03 20.95 32.26
N GLY A 53 -0.01 19.68 31.84
CA GLY A 53 -1.22 18.86 31.65
C GLY A 53 -2.15 19.39 30.56
N GLY A 54 -3.37 18.84 30.48
CA GLY A 54 -4.45 19.43 29.68
C GLY A 54 -4.30 19.37 28.15
N SER A 55 -3.58 18.37 27.62
CA SER A 55 -3.49 18.16 26.16
C SER A 55 -4.82 17.68 25.57
N GLN A 56 -5.20 18.21 24.40
CA GLN A 56 -6.30 17.67 23.59
C GLN A 56 -5.87 16.47 22.72
N VAL A 57 -4.58 16.37 22.41
CA VAL A 57 -3.97 15.17 21.83
C VAL A 57 -3.76 14.18 22.97
N ILE A 58 -4.36 13.00 22.85
CA ILE A 58 -4.39 12.02 23.95
C ILE A 58 -3.08 11.25 24.08
N ILE A 59 -2.33 11.10 22.99
CA ILE A 59 -1.07 10.35 22.99
C ILE A 59 0.00 11.22 23.66
N PRO A 60 0.51 10.84 24.84
CA PRO A 60 1.50 11.63 25.56
C PRO A 60 2.84 11.59 24.82
N ARG A 61 3.57 12.71 24.84
CA ARG A 61 4.91 12.79 24.27
C ARG A 61 5.97 12.65 25.35
N LYS A 62 6.92 11.76 25.11
CA LYS A 62 8.11 11.58 25.93
C LYS A 62 9.36 11.85 25.10
N GLY A 63 10.45 12.21 25.77
CA GLY A 63 11.78 12.23 25.17
C GLY A 63 12.27 10.81 24.86
N PRO A 64 13.35 10.66 24.07
CA PRO A 64 14.01 9.38 23.90
C PRO A 64 14.48 8.81 25.25
N SER A 65 14.54 7.48 25.33
CA SER A 65 15.19 6.80 26.47
C SER A 65 16.64 7.25 26.57
N LEU A 66 17.07 7.57 27.80
CA LEU A 66 18.44 7.93 28.13
C LEU A 66 19.23 6.75 28.75
N GLU A 67 18.55 5.64 29.04
CA GLU A 67 19.18 4.42 29.56
C GLU A 67 20.12 3.82 28.51
N ASN A 68 21.36 3.46 28.85
CA ASN A 68 22.40 2.93 27.96
C ASN A 68 22.79 3.87 26.80
N LEU A 69 22.63 5.19 26.97
CA LEU A 69 22.91 6.17 25.91
C LEU A 69 24.36 6.09 25.42
N SER A 70 25.31 5.90 26.34
CA SER A 70 26.75 5.81 26.07
C SER A 70 27.13 4.65 25.15
N SER A 71 26.30 3.61 25.05
CA SER A 71 26.53 2.48 24.16
C SER A 71 26.06 2.72 22.72
N ARG A 72 25.28 3.77 22.45
CA ARG A 72 24.60 3.95 21.15
C ARG A 72 24.72 5.35 20.54
N VAL A 73 25.23 6.34 21.28
CA VAL A 73 25.41 7.71 20.78
C VAL A 73 26.79 8.22 21.16
N SER A 74 27.43 8.93 20.25
CA SER A 74 28.71 9.60 20.45
C SER A 74 28.64 10.63 21.59
N HIS A 75 29.64 10.63 22.47
CA HIS A 75 29.79 11.59 23.55
C HIS A 75 29.75 13.03 23.02
N ASP A 76 30.58 13.34 22.04
CA ASP A 76 30.73 14.70 21.48
C ASP A 76 29.47 15.16 20.76
N TRP A 77 28.70 14.23 20.20
CA TRP A 77 27.39 14.56 19.64
C TRP A 77 26.40 14.94 20.74
N VAL A 78 26.39 14.25 21.89
CA VAL A 78 25.50 14.59 23.02
C VAL A 78 25.86 15.96 23.60
N VAL A 79 27.15 16.25 23.79
CA VAL A 79 27.63 17.57 24.26
C VAL A 79 27.13 18.67 23.33
N ARG A 80 27.37 18.56 22.02
CA ARG A 80 26.92 19.55 21.02
C ARG A 80 25.40 19.66 20.94
N PHE A 81 24.69 18.53 21.06
CA PHE A 81 23.23 18.53 21.05
C PHE A 81 22.64 19.22 22.27
N LEU A 82 23.26 19.12 23.46
CA LEU A 82 22.83 19.88 24.62
C LEU A 82 23.12 21.38 24.48
N GLN A 83 24.27 21.74 23.90
CA GLN A 83 24.68 23.13 23.64
C GLN A 83 23.80 23.83 22.59
N ASP A 84 23.37 23.12 21.54
CA ASP A 84 22.42 23.62 20.56
C ASP A 84 21.68 22.43 19.88
N PRO A 85 20.47 22.08 20.36
CA PRO A 85 19.69 20.99 19.79
C PRO A 85 19.35 21.18 18.31
N GLU A 86 19.14 22.43 17.90
CA GLU A 86 18.70 22.77 16.56
C GLU A 86 19.85 22.73 15.56
N ALA A 87 21.03 23.25 15.93
CA ALA A 87 22.23 23.13 15.09
C ALA A 87 22.65 21.66 14.91
N SER A 88 22.44 20.84 15.94
CA SER A 88 22.78 19.41 15.91
C SER A 88 21.72 18.56 15.18
N ARG A 89 20.46 19.00 15.18
CA ARG A 89 19.36 18.41 14.43
C ARG A 89 18.34 19.49 14.12
N GLN A 90 18.30 19.94 12.87
CA GLN A 90 17.31 20.90 12.40
C GLN A 90 15.89 20.44 12.76
N GLY A 91 15.02 21.38 13.13
CA GLY A 91 13.65 21.08 13.51
C GLY A 91 13.52 20.31 14.82
N SER A 92 14.49 20.43 15.74
CA SER A 92 14.47 19.68 17.01
C SER A 92 13.24 20.06 17.83
N THR A 93 12.56 19.03 18.37
CA THR A 93 11.44 19.20 19.30
C THR A 93 11.88 19.14 20.75
N MET A 94 13.16 18.84 21.02
CA MET A 94 13.73 19.01 22.35
C MET A 94 14.08 20.49 22.54
N PRO A 95 13.57 21.15 23.59
CA PRO A 95 13.92 22.54 23.86
C PRO A 95 15.41 22.67 24.17
N HIS A 96 15.95 23.85 23.91
CA HIS A 96 17.26 24.21 24.41
C HIS A 96 17.16 24.42 25.93
N MET A 97 17.72 23.47 26.69
CA MET A 97 17.71 23.51 28.16
C MET A 97 19.00 24.10 28.73
N ALA A 98 20.11 24.03 28.00
CA ALA A 98 21.45 24.39 28.47
C ALA A 98 21.92 25.81 28.09
N HIS A 99 21.05 26.67 27.56
CA HIS A 99 21.44 27.97 26.98
C HIS A 99 22.13 28.94 27.96
N ASN A 100 22.05 28.68 29.27
CA ASN A 100 22.68 29.46 30.33
C ASN A 100 23.64 28.61 31.20
N LEU A 101 24.07 27.43 30.73
CA LEU A 101 25.03 26.58 31.41
C LEU A 101 26.44 26.82 30.89
N VAL A 102 27.43 26.73 31.77
CA VAL A 102 28.84 26.70 31.36
C VAL A 102 29.25 25.29 30.92
N GLU A 103 30.35 25.16 30.20
CA GLU A 103 30.82 23.89 29.64
C GLU A 103 30.99 22.80 30.71
N GLN A 104 31.51 23.13 31.88
CA GLN A 104 31.68 22.20 32.99
C GLN A 104 30.34 21.65 33.54
N GLU A 105 29.25 22.41 33.40
CA GLU A 105 27.92 21.95 33.81
C GLU A 105 27.31 20.99 32.79
N ILE A 106 27.56 21.23 31.50
CA ILE A 106 27.17 20.31 30.42
C ILE A 106 27.96 19.00 30.55
N ASP A 107 29.26 19.07 30.79
CA ASP A 107 30.13 17.92 31.05
C ASP A 107 29.65 17.12 32.28
N ALA A 108 29.25 17.80 33.36
CA ALA A 108 28.67 17.13 34.52
C ALA A 108 27.35 16.41 34.18
N ILE A 109 26.46 17.03 33.40
CA ILE A 109 25.21 16.38 32.93
C ILE A 109 25.54 15.13 32.12
N VAL A 110 26.45 15.23 31.15
CA VAL A 110 26.85 14.11 30.27
C VAL A 110 27.51 12.99 31.10
N SER A 111 28.32 13.33 32.10
CA SER A 111 28.90 12.38 33.05
C SER A 111 27.82 11.60 33.81
N TYR A 112 26.75 12.25 34.28
CA TYR A 112 25.60 11.56 34.88
C TYR A 112 24.88 10.67 33.86
N LEU A 113 24.66 11.13 32.63
CA LEU A 113 24.04 10.31 31.59
C LEU A 113 24.87 9.05 31.27
N ALA A 114 26.19 9.11 31.40
CA ALA A 114 27.09 7.98 31.21
C ALA A 114 26.83 6.83 32.20
N THR A 115 26.25 7.12 33.37
CA THR A 115 25.96 6.12 34.41
C THR A 115 24.59 5.45 34.25
N LEU A 116 23.80 5.85 33.24
CA LEU A 116 22.45 5.32 33.05
C LEU A 116 22.50 3.98 32.33
N GLY A 117 22.08 2.92 33.02
CA GLY A 117 22.05 1.55 32.51
C GLY A 117 23.38 0.81 32.66
N ASN A 118 23.40 -0.46 32.23
CA ASN A 118 24.54 -1.37 32.42
C ASN A 118 25.38 -1.56 31.13
N GLY A 119 25.10 -0.78 30.10
CA GLY A 119 25.68 -0.89 28.78
C GLY A 119 24.95 -1.91 27.88
N LEU A 120 24.85 -1.59 26.60
CA LEU A 120 24.33 -2.49 25.58
C LEU A 120 25.46 -3.05 24.73
N LYS A 121 25.49 -4.37 24.55
CA LYS A 121 26.40 -5.04 23.61
C LYS A 121 25.63 -5.42 22.36
N PHE A 122 25.97 -4.79 21.24
CA PHE A 122 25.37 -5.10 19.96
C PHE A 122 26.12 -6.24 19.25
N LYS A 123 25.38 -7.17 18.66
CA LYS A 123 25.97 -8.21 17.81
C LYS A 123 26.10 -7.65 16.40
N LYS A 124 27.32 -7.57 15.87
CA LYS A 124 27.54 -7.12 14.48
C LYS A 124 26.94 -8.13 13.50
N ALA A 125 26.25 -7.63 12.47
CA ALA A 125 25.77 -8.42 11.35
C ALA A 125 26.94 -8.97 10.52
N ARG A 126 26.67 -10.01 9.73
CA ARG A 126 27.69 -10.65 8.87
C ARG A 126 27.84 -9.96 7.52
N HIS A 127 26.78 -9.32 7.04
CA HIS A 127 26.74 -8.72 5.72
C HIS A 127 25.91 -7.44 5.74
N ALA A 128 26.32 -6.45 4.94
CA ALA A 128 25.55 -5.26 4.65
C ALA A 128 25.59 -4.95 3.16
N ASN A 129 24.52 -4.33 2.66
CA ASN A 129 24.44 -3.83 1.30
C ASN A 129 23.75 -2.47 1.27
N ALA A 130 24.53 -1.40 1.09
CA ALA A 130 24.02 -0.03 1.06
C ALA A 130 23.12 0.26 -0.16
N GLU A 131 23.38 -0.35 -1.33
CA GLU A 131 22.54 -0.17 -2.51
C GLU A 131 21.14 -0.76 -2.30
N ARG A 132 21.07 -1.98 -1.74
CA ARG A 132 19.80 -2.58 -1.31
C ARG A 132 19.13 -1.73 -0.23
N GLY A 133 19.91 -1.18 0.70
CA GLY A 133 19.44 -0.21 1.70
C GLY A 133 18.78 1.02 1.07
N SER A 134 19.37 1.57 0.01
CA SER A 134 18.79 2.69 -0.76
C SER A 134 17.43 2.32 -1.34
N ALA A 135 17.31 1.16 -2.00
CA ALA A 135 16.02 0.69 -2.49
C ALA A 135 15.00 0.51 -1.35
N LEU A 136 15.39 -0.13 -0.24
CA LEU A 136 14.51 -0.34 0.92
C LEU A 136 14.00 0.97 1.52
N TYR A 137 14.86 1.99 1.62
CA TYR A 137 14.48 3.29 2.18
C TYR A 137 13.33 3.94 1.40
N HIS A 138 13.41 3.86 0.07
CA HIS A 138 12.40 4.43 -0.83
C HIS A 138 11.14 3.56 -0.93
N GLU A 139 11.28 2.24 -0.87
CA GLU A 139 10.15 1.32 -1.07
C GLU A 139 9.35 1.03 0.20
N LYS A 140 10.00 0.92 1.37
CA LYS A 140 9.36 0.51 2.63
C LYS A 140 8.53 1.63 3.28
N GLY A 141 8.69 2.87 2.82
CA GLY A 141 7.92 4.03 3.29
C GLY A 141 8.70 5.02 4.15
N CYS A 142 10.03 4.94 4.25
CA CYS A 142 10.81 5.93 5.00
C CYS A 142 10.62 7.34 4.44
N VAL A 143 10.50 7.44 3.11
CA VAL A 143 10.27 8.70 2.37
C VAL A 143 8.88 9.32 2.58
N ALA A 144 7.95 8.62 3.24
CA ALA A 144 6.68 9.23 3.64
C ALA A 144 6.88 10.25 4.79
N CYS A 145 7.95 10.09 5.57
CA CYS A 145 8.29 10.98 6.69
C CYS A 145 9.63 11.68 6.50
N HIS A 146 10.62 11.05 5.86
CA HIS A 146 11.95 11.61 5.63
C HIS A 146 12.13 12.01 4.16
N ALA A 147 13.13 12.84 3.85
CA ALA A 147 13.39 13.23 2.47
C ALA A 147 13.97 12.04 1.67
N PRO A 148 13.63 11.87 0.39
CA PRO A 148 14.31 10.89 -0.47
C PRO A 148 15.80 11.24 -0.60
N THR A 149 16.64 10.23 -0.84
CA THR A 149 18.07 10.47 -1.07
C THR A 149 18.32 10.88 -2.52
N ARG A 150 19.32 11.74 -2.74
CA ARG A 150 19.54 12.41 -4.04
C ARG A 150 20.06 11.46 -5.12
N ASP A 151 20.73 10.38 -4.69
CA ASP A 151 21.29 9.31 -5.50
C ASP A 151 20.21 8.38 -6.06
N PHE A 152 19.05 8.29 -5.43
CA PHE A 152 18.04 7.33 -5.85
C PHE A 152 17.38 7.70 -7.19
N ARG A 153 17.25 6.69 -8.04
CA ARG A 153 16.58 6.75 -9.35
C ARG A 153 15.51 5.66 -9.37
N GLY A 154 14.28 6.04 -9.01
CA GLY A 154 13.16 5.11 -8.95
C GLY A 154 12.58 4.79 -10.33
N PRO A 155 11.84 3.68 -10.45
CA PRO A 155 11.20 3.28 -11.71
C PRO A 155 10.10 4.24 -12.21
N GLN A 156 9.67 5.20 -11.38
CA GLN A 156 8.69 6.23 -11.72
C GLN A 156 9.25 7.68 -11.68
N GLY A 157 10.58 7.86 -11.60
CA GLY A 157 11.23 9.18 -11.64
C GLY A 157 12.52 9.28 -10.81
N SER A 158 13.32 10.31 -11.08
CA SER A 158 14.55 10.60 -10.33
C SER A 158 14.26 11.42 -9.06
N GLY A 159 14.89 11.08 -7.93
CA GLY A 159 14.75 11.80 -6.64
C GLY A 159 15.31 13.24 -6.63
N LEU A 160 15.54 13.84 -7.80
CA LEU A 160 16.28 15.09 -7.99
C LEU A 160 15.52 16.37 -7.60
N LYS A 161 14.22 16.29 -7.26
CA LYS A 161 13.37 17.48 -7.06
C LYS A 161 12.69 17.62 -5.70
N LEU A 162 13.18 16.96 -4.65
CA LEU A 162 12.35 16.82 -3.45
C LEU A 162 13.17 17.07 -2.18
N SER A 163 13.09 18.30 -1.66
CA SER A 163 13.18 18.53 -0.22
C SER A 163 11.75 18.84 0.23
N PRO A 164 10.94 17.81 0.56
CA PRO A 164 9.55 18.05 0.93
C PRO A 164 9.54 18.93 2.18
N ALA A 165 8.81 20.03 2.16
CA ALA A 165 8.69 20.92 3.33
C ALA A 165 8.17 20.18 4.58
N LEU A 166 7.54 19.01 4.40
CA LEU A 166 7.02 18.16 5.47
C LEU A 166 8.01 17.08 5.94
N ALA A 167 9.16 16.91 5.27
CA ALA A 167 10.13 15.89 5.62
C ALA A 167 10.77 16.19 6.99
N VAL A 168 10.85 15.17 7.82
CA VAL A 168 11.56 15.20 9.10
C VAL A 168 13.05 15.06 8.81
N PRO A 169 13.87 16.08 9.11
CA PRO A 169 15.31 16.00 8.86
C PRO A 169 15.99 14.99 9.79
N LEU A 170 17.00 14.33 9.24
CA LEU A 170 17.94 13.50 9.98
C LEU A 170 19.16 14.36 10.38
N PRO A 171 19.73 14.18 11.58
CA PRO A 171 21.03 14.77 11.90
C PRO A 171 22.13 14.11 11.06
N ASP A 172 23.35 14.62 11.12
CA ASP A 172 24.52 13.87 10.68
C ASP A 172 24.64 12.57 11.50
N LEU A 173 24.27 11.45 10.90
CA LEU A 173 24.24 10.15 11.56
C LEU A 173 25.66 9.61 11.79
N GLY A 174 26.61 9.91 10.91
CA GLY A 174 28.01 9.46 11.03
C GLY A 174 28.71 10.06 12.25
N GLN A 175 28.37 11.30 12.61
CA GLN A 175 28.85 11.91 13.85
C GLN A 175 28.10 11.44 15.10
N LYS A 176 26.87 10.93 14.93
CA LYS A 176 25.96 10.63 16.05
C LYS A 176 26.07 9.20 16.56
N THR A 177 26.11 8.23 15.66
CA THR A 177 25.89 6.80 15.98
C THR A 177 26.77 5.92 15.10
N THR A 178 26.85 4.64 15.42
CA THR A 178 27.51 3.63 14.59
C THR A 178 26.52 2.84 13.75
N LEU A 179 27.06 2.09 12.78
CA LEU A 179 26.32 1.16 11.93
C LEU A 179 25.48 0.18 12.75
N THR A 180 26.09 -0.49 13.73
CA THR A 180 25.42 -1.52 14.52
C THR A 180 24.37 -0.93 15.47
N ALA A 181 24.63 0.24 16.07
CA ALA A 181 23.64 0.91 16.91
C ALA A 181 22.43 1.40 16.08
N LEU A 182 22.67 1.89 14.87
CA LEU A 182 21.60 2.31 13.96
C LEU A 182 20.75 1.12 13.46
N GLU A 183 21.37 -0.02 13.10
CA GLU A 183 20.67 -1.27 12.79
C GLU A 183 19.69 -1.65 13.90
N HIS A 184 20.17 -1.69 15.15
CA HIS A 184 19.34 -2.09 16.30
C HIS A 184 18.23 -1.08 16.58
N PHE A 185 18.48 0.21 16.37
CA PHE A 185 17.47 1.24 16.46
C PHE A 185 16.38 1.06 15.39
N LEU A 186 16.76 0.81 14.12
CA LEU A 186 15.81 0.62 13.02
C LEU A 186 14.96 -0.64 13.17
N ALA A 187 15.51 -1.71 13.76
CA ALA A 187 14.79 -2.96 14.01
C ALA A 187 13.61 -2.77 14.99
N ASP A 188 13.77 -1.91 15.99
CA ASP A 188 12.71 -1.59 16.96
C ASP A 188 12.90 -0.20 17.60
N PRO A 189 12.47 0.89 16.92
CA PRO A 189 12.64 2.25 17.43
C PRO A 189 11.92 2.48 18.77
N SER A 190 10.86 1.73 19.05
CA SER A 190 10.02 1.93 20.24
C SER A 190 10.76 1.68 21.55
N LYS A 191 11.80 0.84 21.55
CA LYS A 191 12.69 0.63 22.71
C LYS A 191 13.50 1.86 23.09
N PHE A 192 13.78 2.72 22.12
CA PHE A 192 14.60 3.92 22.30
C PHE A 192 13.77 5.21 22.26
N ARG A 193 12.60 5.17 21.63
CA ARG A 193 11.63 6.27 21.50
C ARG A 193 10.23 5.75 21.87
N PRO A 194 9.90 5.73 23.17
CA PRO A 194 8.64 5.13 23.64
C PRO A 194 7.39 5.85 23.14
N ASP A 195 7.52 7.14 22.79
CA ASP A 195 6.43 7.93 22.21
C ASP A 195 6.06 7.55 20.77
N SER A 196 6.84 6.70 20.12
CA SER A 196 6.66 6.24 18.74
C SER A 196 6.58 7.38 17.71
N ARG A 197 7.27 8.52 17.93
CA ARG A 197 7.43 9.59 16.91
C ARG A 197 8.10 9.07 15.64
N MET A 198 9.07 8.17 15.82
CA MET A 198 9.53 7.29 14.75
C MET A 198 8.87 5.93 14.97
N PRO A 199 7.83 5.58 14.21
CA PRO A 199 7.14 4.32 14.38
C PRO A 199 7.99 3.15 13.92
N ARG A 200 7.61 1.94 14.34
CA ARG A 200 8.30 0.74 13.91
C ARG A 200 7.85 0.35 12.51
N ILE A 201 8.72 0.55 11.52
CA ILE A 201 8.53 -0.06 10.20
C ILE A 201 8.89 -1.54 10.31
N PRO A 202 8.01 -2.46 9.88
CA PRO A 202 8.35 -3.87 9.90
C PRO A 202 9.49 -4.20 8.93
N LEU A 203 10.65 -4.52 9.50
CA LEU A 203 11.85 -4.88 8.77
C LEU A 203 12.33 -6.27 9.19
N GLU A 204 12.86 -7.02 8.23
CA GLU A 204 13.70 -8.18 8.52
C GLU A 204 15.07 -7.74 9.05
N LYS A 205 15.79 -8.65 9.72
CA LYS A 205 17.09 -8.33 10.28
C LYS A 205 18.08 -7.83 9.23
N GLN A 206 18.14 -8.49 8.06
CA GLN A 206 19.01 -8.07 6.97
C GLN A 206 18.60 -6.71 6.40
N GLU A 207 17.30 -6.43 6.32
CA GLU A 207 16.80 -5.14 5.83
C GLU A 207 17.22 -3.98 6.75
N ALA A 208 17.23 -4.20 8.07
CA ALA A 208 17.64 -3.19 9.03
C ALA A 208 19.12 -2.81 8.91
N ILE A 209 20.03 -3.77 8.70
CA ILE A 209 21.46 -3.49 8.52
C ILE A 209 21.74 -2.85 7.15
N ASP A 210 21.06 -3.29 6.09
CA ASP A 210 21.20 -2.70 4.75
C ASP A 210 20.75 -1.23 4.76
N LEU A 211 19.62 -0.93 5.42
CA LEU A 211 19.15 0.45 5.65
C LEU A 211 20.14 1.28 6.49
N ALA A 212 20.70 0.71 7.56
CA ALA A 212 21.69 1.40 8.38
C ALA A 212 22.96 1.73 7.57
N ALA A 213 23.39 0.80 6.71
CA ALA A 213 24.53 0.99 5.83
C ALA A 213 24.28 2.13 4.84
N HIS A 214 23.11 2.14 4.20
CA HIS A 214 22.71 3.24 3.31
C HIS A 214 22.69 4.60 4.01
N LEU A 215 22.06 4.69 5.18
CA LEU A 215 21.92 5.95 5.93
C LEU A 215 23.25 6.50 6.48
N LEU A 216 24.27 5.65 6.59
CA LEU A 216 25.63 6.02 7.01
C LEU A 216 26.63 6.04 5.85
N ASP A 217 26.16 5.86 4.61
CA ASP A 217 27.00 5.76 3.41
C ASP A 217 28.13 4.70 3.55
N TYR A 218 27.83 3.58 4.20
CA TYR A 218 28.77 2.51 4.46
C TYR A 218 28.84 1.51 3.31
N GLN A 219 29.93 1.56 2.54
CA GLN A 219 30.07 0.81 1.28
C GLN A 219 30.64 -0.61 1.42
N SER A 220 31.30 -0.94 2.54
CA SER A 220 31.85 -2.29 2.74
C SER A 220 30.74 -3.32 2.97
N SER A 221 30.95 -4.53 2.49
CA SER A 221 30.02 -5.64 2.66
C SER A 221 30.14 -6.33 4.01
N ASP A 222 31.18 -6.02 4.81
CA ASP A 222 31.43 -6.63 6.12
C ASP A 222 31.31 -5.62 7.27
N PRO A 223 30.15 -5.53 7.95
CA PRO A 223 29.89 -4.62 9.07
C PRO A 223 30.88 -4.72 10.24
N ARG A 224 31.68 -5.79 10.33
CA ARG A 224 32.70 -5.94 11.38
C ARG A 224 33.85 -4.94 11.22
N GLN A 225 34.04 -4.43 10.00
CA GLN A 225 35.04 -3.40 9.70
C GLN A 225 34.56 -1.99 10.06
N ALA A 226 33.25 -1.80 10.32
CA ALA A 226 32.73 -0.50 10.70
C ALA A 226 33.27 -0.08 12.08
N PRO A 227 33.67 1.19 12.26
CA PRO A 227 34.19 1.68 13.53
C PRO A 227 33.12 1.61 14.61
N ASP A 228 33.56 1.26 15.82
CA ASP A 228 32.72 1.34 17.02
C ASP A 228 32.75 2.77 17.60
N LEU A 229 31.88 3.03 18.57
CA LEU A 229 31.89 4.32 19.27
C LEU A 229 33.20 4.47 20.04
N ILE A 230 33.73 5.70 20.02
CA ILE A 230 34.77 6.08 20.99
C ILE A 230 34.15 5.93 22.39
N PRO A 231 34.79 5.17 23.29
CA PRO A 231 34.30 5.03 24.65
C PRO A 231 34.15 6.38 25.33
N TRP A 232 33.03 6.59 26.02
CA TRP A 232 32.83 7.80 26.80
C TRP A 232 33.89 7.92 27.91
N PRO A 233 34.17 9.14 28.40
CA PRO A 233 35.13 9.36 29.49
C PRO A 233 34.84 8.49 30.72
N LYS A 234 35.91 8.17 31.47
CA LYS A 234 35.78 7.42 32.73
C LYS A 234 34.89 8.19 33.71
N ILE A 235 34.14 7.43 34.50
CA ILE A 235 33.22 7.99 35.49
C ILE A 235 34.00 8.78 36.54
N ASP A 236 33.61 10.04 36.71
CA ASP A 236 34.02 10.94 37.78
C ASP A 236 32.83 11.14 38.72
N HIS A 237 32.96 10.67 39.97
CA HIS A 237 31.86 10.67 40.93
C HIS A 237 31.39 12.08 41.32
N GLU A 238 32.27 13.07 41.37
CA GLU A 238 31.90 14.45 41.70
C GLU A 238 31.11 15.07 40.55
N LYS A 239 31.57 14.87 39.30
CA LYS A 239 30.83 15.31 38.11
C LYS A 239 29.47 14.64 38.00
N VAL A 240 29.38 13.34 38.27
CA VAL A 240 28.11 12.61 38.28
C VAL A 240 27.14 13.17 39.32
N ALA A 241 27.61 13.44 40.54
CA ALA A 241 26.76 14.03 41.58
C ALA A 241 26.25 15.42 41.18
N ARG A 242 27.13 16.27 40.62
CA ARG A 242 26.75 17.59 40.08
C ARG A 242 25.76 17.48 38.92
N GLY A 243 26.00 16.56 37.99
CA GLY A 243 25.12 16.28 36.86
C GLY A 243 23.73 15.84 37.28
N ARG A 244 23.64 14.91 38.24
CA ARG A 244 22.37 14.44 38.82
C ARG A 244 21.57 15.59 39.42
N SER A 245 22.24 16.50 40.14
CA SER A 245 21.61 17.70 40.71
C SER A 245 21.07 18.63 39.63
N LEU A 246 21.86 18.91 38.58
CA LEU A 246 21.44 19.74 37.44
C LEU A 246 20.23 19.14 36.70
N VAL A 247 20.29 17.85 36.36
CA VAL A 247 19.20 17.13 35.67
C VAL A 247 17.90 17.15 36.49
N THR A 248 18.00 17.04 37.82
CA THR A 248 16.84 17.17 38.72
C THR A 248 16.29 18.59 38.71
N LYS A 249 17.16 19.60 38.87
CA LYS A 249 16.78 21.02 38.91
C LYS A 249 16.15 21.49 37.59
N MET A 250 16.66 21.01 36.47
CA MET A 250 16.16 21.29 35.12
C MET A 250 14.92 20.45 34.76
N ASN A 251 14.48 19.57 35.66
CA ASN A 251 13.26 18.79 35.52
C ASN A 251 13.24 17.92 34.24
N CYS A 252 14.40 17.39 33.84
CA CYS A 252 14.53 16.52 32.67
C CYS A 252 13.61 15.30 32.76
N ALA A 253 13.34 14.82 33.98
CA ALA A 253 12.49 13.68 34.29
C ALA A 253 11.00 13.88 33.93
N SER A 254 10.57 15.11 33.59
CA SER A 254 9.21 15.34 33.07
C SER A 254 9.07 14.88 31.62
N CYS A 255 10.17 14.85 30.86
CA CYS A 255 10.16 14.40 29.47
C CYS A 255 10.86 13.04 29.29
N HIS A 256 11.97 12.81 29.99
CA HIS A 256 12.77 11.59 29.87
C HIS A 256 12.55 10.68 31.07
N ASP A 257 12.48 9.37 30.83
CA ASP A 257 12.47 8.39 31.92
C ASP A 257 13.88 8.30 32.51
N LEU A 258 14.01 8.66 33.80
CA LEU A 258 15.28 8.70 34.54
C LEU A 258 15.16 7.86 35.82
N PRO A 259 16.06 6.89 36.06
CA PRO A 259 16.07 6.13 37.30
C PRO A 259 16.18 7.04 38.52
N GLU A 260 15.36 6.78 39.55
CA GLU A 260 15.38 7.48 40.84
C GLU A 260 15.03 8.99 40.82
N ILE A 261 14.82 9.61 39.65
CA ILE A 261 14.41 11.02 39.52
C ILE A 261 12.99 11.07 38.99
N LYS A 262 12.08 11.65 39.78
CA LYS A 262 10.69 11.87 39.37
C LYS A 262 10.53 13.26 38.77
N GLY A 263 9.73 13.37 37.71
CA GLY A 263 9.32 14.66 37.16
C GLY A 263 8.56 15.50 38.19
N SER A 264 8.62 16.82 38.04
CA SER A 264 7.89 17.77 38.88
C SER A 264 6.37 17.57 38.76
N LYS A 265 5.62 17.97 39.79
CA LYS A 265 4.15 18.03 39.73
C LYS A 265 3.68 18.96 38.61
N LEU A 266 2.55 18.60 37.98
CA LEU A 266 1.93 19.41 36.94
C LEU A 266 1.56 20.81 37.48
N ARG A 267 1.84 21.84 36.67
CA ARG A 267 1.51 23.24 36.92
C ARG A 267 0.58 23.73 35.82
N PRO A 268 -0.74 23.61 35.97
CA PRO A 268 -1.68 24.05 34.94
C PRO A 268 -1.47 25.51 34.57
N LEU A 269 -1.43 25.82 33.27
CA LEU A 269 -1.41 27.20 32.81
C LEU A 269 -2.79 27.84 33.04
N ALA A 270 -2.81 28.99 33.72
CA ALA A 270 -3.99 29.82 33.88
C ALA A 270 -4.18 30.71 32.63
N LEU A 271 -5.44 31.02 32.30
CA LEU A 271 -5.82 31.98 31.27
C LEU A 271 -5.43 33.40 31.73
N SER A 272 -4.15 33.77 31.61
CA SER A 272 -3.72 35.15 31.87
C SER A 272 -3.49 35.90 30.56
N SER A 273 -3.75 37.20 30.58
CA SER A 273 -3.63 38.10 29.41
C SER A 273 -2.20 38.27 28.88
N SER A 274 -1.19 37.71 29.54
CA SER A 274 0.23 37.97 29.27
C SER A 274 0.96 36.79 28.59
N PHE A 275 0.28 36.07 27.71
CA PHE A 275 0.90 35.00 26.89
C PHE A 275 1.97 35.53 25.92
N GLU A 276 1.98 36.82 25.59
CA GLU A 276 3.03 37.41 24.76
C GLU A 276 4.39 37.48 25.49
N ASN A 277 4.41 37.33 26.81
CA ASN A 277 5.58 37.45 27.69
C ASN A 277 5.85 36.20 28.53
N GLY A 278 5.25 35.04 28.21
CA GLY A 278 5.50 33.81 28.96
C GLY A 278 6.92 33.26 28.72
N ASP A 279 7.66 32.97 29.80
CA ASP A 279 9.08 32.60 29.77
C ASP A 279 9.45 31.43 28.83
N CYS A 280 8.52 30.49 28.59
CA CYS A 280 8.77 29.30 27.74
C CYS A 280 8.42 29.49 26.25
N ILE A 281 7.63 30.52 25.90
CA ILE A 281 7.25 30.85 24.50
C ILE A 281 7.80 32.21 24.08
N SER A 282 8.65 32.81 24.91
CA SER A 282 9.35 34.06 24.63
C SER A 282 10.25 33.92 23.41
N LYS A 283 10.51 35.06 22.75
CA LYS A 283 11.46 35.10 21.62
C LYS A 283 12.89 34.75 22.09
N ASN A 284 13.28 35.26 23.25
CA ASN A 284 14.62 35.12 23.82
C ASN A 284 14.60 34.11 24.97
N PRO A 285 15.68 33.34 25.18
CA PRO A 285 15.78 32.40 26.28
C PRO A 285 15.67 33.09 27.65
N VAL A 286 14.93 32.48 28.58
CA VAL A 286 14.77 32.94 29.96
C VAL A 286 15.44 31.93 30.90
N LYS A 287 16.19 32.44 31.90
CA LYS A 287 16.98 31.59 32.79
C LYS A 287 16.10 30.59 33.55
N GLY A 288 16.39 29.30 33.39
CA GLY A 288 15.71 28.22 34.08
C GLY A 288 14.41 27.74 33.41
N ALA A 289 14.04 28.30 32.26
CA ALA A 289 12.90 27.87 31.46
C ALA A 289 13.37 27.12 30.19
N PRO A 290 12.63 26.11 29.71
CA PRO A 290 12.88 25.54 28.38
C PRO A 290 12.73 26.59 27.29
N HIS A 291 13.69 26.68 26.37
CA HIS A 291 13.60 27.59 25.23
C HIS A 291 13.32 26.83 23.92
N TYR A 292 12.27 27.23 23.22
CA TYR A 292 11.96 26.77 21.87
C TYR A 292 12.12 27.93 20.89
N ARG A 293 12.83 27.71 19.77
CA ARG A 293 13.00 28.69 18.69
C ARG A 293 11.74 28.80 17.82
N LEU A 294 10.59 29.10 18.43
CA LEU A 294 9.30 29.12 17.75
C LEU A 294 9.20 30.22 16.69
N THR A 295 8.45 29.97 15.62
CA THR A 295 8.08 31.04 14.67
C THR A 295 7.02 31.97 15.24
N LYS A 296 6.79 33.11 14.57
CA LYS A 296 5.67 34.01 14.90
C LYS A 296 4.32 33.30 14.80
N THR A 297 4.12 32.45 13.80
CA THR A 297 2.86 31.72 13.60
C THR A 297 2.67 30.62 14.64
N GLN A 298 3.72 29.87 14.99
CA GLN A 298 3.69 28.86 16.04
C GLN A 298 3.34 29.48 17.42
N ARG A 299 4.00 30.60 17.78
CA ARG A 299 3.66 31.35 19.02
C ARG A 299 2.21 31.82 19.02
N ALA A 300 1.73 32.39 17.91
CA ALA A 300 0.35 32.84 17.80
C ALA A 300 -0.64 31.68 17.94
N SER A 301 -0.37 30.52 17.34
CA SER A 301 -1.21 29.32 17.48
C SER A 301 -1.26 28.80 18.91
N LEU A 302 -0.11 28.72 19.59
CA LEU A 302 -0.04 28.37 21.01
C LEU A 302 -0.83 29.36 21.87
N ALA A 303 -0.68 30.66 21.63
CA ALA A 303 -1.45 31.68 22.34
C ALA A 303 -2.97 31.53 22.10
N LEU A 304 -3.40 31.24 20.87
CA LEU A 304 -4.82 30.97 20.57
C LEU A 304 -5.34 29.73 21.30
N TYR A 305 -4.56 28.65 21.35
CA TYR A 305 -4.91 27.44 22.10
C TYR A 305 -5.04 27.71 23.60
N LEU A 306 -4.09 28.45 24.18
CA LEU A 306 -4.06 28.76 25.61
C LEU A 306 -5.12 29.80 26.02
N LYS A 307 -5.48 30.73 25.12
CA LYS A 307 -6.62 31.67 25.29
C LYS A 307 -7.98 30.99 25.13
N GLY A 308 -8.04 29.89 24.39
CA GLY A 308 -9.28 29.21 24.06
C GLY A 308 -10.04 28.74 25.30
N ASN A 309 -11.37 28.90 25.28
CA ASN A 309 -12.23 28.40 26.34
C ASN A 309 -12.05 26.87 26.45
N LYS A 310 -11.80 26.35 27.67
CA LYS A 310 -11.62 24.90 27.93
C LYS A 310 -12.92 24.11 27.82
N THR A 311 -13.82 24.45 26.89
CA THR A 311 -14.91 23.54 26.52
C THR A 311 -14.31 22.25 26.02
N VAL A 312 -14.78 21.11 26.52
CA VAL A 312 -14.32 19.80 26.07
C VAL A 312 -14.53 19.74 24.55
N PRO A 313 -13.46 19.64 23.74
CA PRO A 313 -13.64 19.61 22.30
C PRO A 313 -14.40 18.33 21.91
N PRO A 314 -15.20 18.37 20.84
CA PRO A 314 -15.86 17.17 20.32
C PRO A 314 -14.87 16.02 20.16
N ALA A 315 -15.32 14.80 20.43
CA ALA A 315 -14.55 13.56 20.25
C ALA A 315 -13.88 13.50 18.85
N THR A 316 -14.59 13.97 17.82
CA THR A 316 -14.11 14.12 16.44
C THR A 316 -12.81 14.92 16.34
N LEU A 317 -12.73 16.05 17.01
CA LEU A 317 -11.54 16.89 16.97
C LEU A 317 -10.34 16.21 17.65
N LYS A 318 -10.54 15.57 18.81
CA LYS A 318 -9.46 14.88 19.55
C LYS A 318 -8.84 13.74 18.75
N GLY A 319 -9.68 12.94 18.07
CA GLY A 319 -9.19 11.87 17.21
C GLY A 319 -8.37 12.39 16.02
N HIS A 320 -8.87 13.43 15.32
CA HIS A 320 -8.12 14.05 14.21
C HIS A 320 -6.79 14.65 14.65
N LEU A 321 -6.75 15.36 15.80
CA LEU A 321 -5.52 15.89 16.37
C LEU A 321 -4.51 14.77 16.67
N SER A 322 -4.99 13.62 17.18
CA SER A 322 -4.15 12.47 17.48
C SER A 322 -3.59 11.80 16.20
N PHE A 323 -4.38 11.66 15.13
CA PHE A 323 -3.89 11.15 13.85
C PHE A 323 -2.89 12.10 13.16
N ALA A 324 -3.09 13.41 13.31
CA ALA A 324 -2.14 14.41 12.81
C ALA A 324 -0.82 14.38 13.60
N ALA A 325 -0.89 14.30 14.93
CA ALA A 325 0.27 14.14 15.81
C ALA A 325 1.07 12.87 15.48
N MET A 326 0.39 11.74 15.25
CA MET A 326 1.05 10.48 14.86
C MET A 326 1.40 10.39 13.37
N ASN A 327 1.23 11.48 12.62
CA ASN A 327 1.52 11.59 11.19
C ASN A 327 0.85 10.52 10.31
N CYS A 328 -0.33 10.00 10.72
CA CYS A 328 -1.09 9.03 9.93
C CYS A 328 -1.45 9.59 8.55
N TYR A 329 -1.62 10.91 8.48
CA TYR A 329 -1.97 11.63 7.26
C TYR A 329 -0.86 11.70 6.22
N ALA A 330 0.38 11.30 6.54
CA ALA A 330 1.45 11.21 5.54
C ALA A 330 1.18 10.17 4.45
N CYS A 331 0.52 9.07 4.82
CA CYS A 331 0.22 7.97 3.92
C CYS A 331 -1.27 7.82 3.66
N HIS A 332 -2.11 8.12 4.65
CA HIS A 332 -3.54 7.86 4.58
C HIS A 332 -4.34 9.13 4.39
N SER A 333 -5.33 9.10 3.51
CA SER A 333 -6.40 10.09 3.51
C SER A 333 -7.53 9.69 4.46
N ARG A 334 -8.20 10.67 5.05
CA ARG A 334 -9.44 10.50 5.81
C ARG A 334 -10.32 11.72 5.64
N ASP A 335 -11.56 11.53 5.22
CA ASP A 335 -12.55 12.60 5.05
C ASP A 335 -12.00 13.77 4.21
N GLY A 336 -11.27 13.44 3.13
CA GLY A 336 -10.60 14.41 2.25
C GLY A 336 -9.32 15.05 2.80
N ARG A 337 -8.85 14.64 3.99
CA ARG A 337 -7.62 15.17 4.63
C ARG A 337 -6.47 14.19 4.53
N GLY A 338 -5.27 14.68 4.23
CA GLY A 338 -4.05 13.87 4.18
C GLY A 338 -3.90 13.06 2.89
N GLY A 339 -3.06 12.04 2.95
CA GLY A 339 -2.57 11.28 1.80
C GLY A 339 -1.14 11.68 1.43
N PRO A 340 -0.48 10.88 0.56
CA PRO A 340 0.82 11.22 0.01
C PRO A 340 0.75 12.55 -0.75
N VAL A 341 1.70 13.43 -0.49
CA VAL A 341 1.85 14.65 -1.30
C VAL A 341 2.48 14.30 -2.65
N PRO A 342 2.24 15.08 -3.72
CA PRO A 342 2.74 14.76 -5.08
C PRO A 342 4.24 14.47 -5.12
N GLU A 343 5.00 15.13 -4.24
CA GLU A 343 6.43 14.94 -4.12
C GLU A 343 6.81 13.52 -3.73
N VAL A 344 6.06 12.90 -2.81
CA VAL A 344 6.40 11.56 -2.28
C VAL A 344 5.57 10.44 -2.89
N ASP A 345 4.47 10.76 -3.58
CA ASP A 345 3.52 9.78 -4.14
C ASP A 345 4.17 8.78 -5.10
N SER A 346 5.18 9.21 -5.87
CA SER A 346 5.90 8.36 -6.84
C SER A 346 6.71 7.22 -6.19
N PHE A 347 7.01 7.32 -4.89
CA PHE A 347 7.70 6.27 -4.13
C PHE A 347 6.76 5.21 -3.56
N PHE A 348 5.45 5.48 -3.54
CA PHE A 348 4.45 4.48 -3.21
C PHE A 348 4.29 3.54 -4.39
N ILE A 349 4.94 2.39 -4.32
CA ILE A 349 4.97 1.38 -5.38
C ILE A 349 4.34 0.05 -4.93
N GLY A 350 3.89 -0.73 -5.91
CA GLY A 350 3.32 -2.05 -5.70
C GLY A 350 2.78 -2.63 -7.00
N ASN A 351 1.66 -3.35 -6.93
CA ASN A 351 1.11 -4.02 -8.11
C ASN A 351 0.38 -3.03 -9.05
N LYS A 352 1.00 -2.72 -10.19
CA LYS A 352 0.46 -1.84 -11.22
C LYS A 352 -0.92 -2.26 -11.75
N SER A 353 -1.24 -3.55 -11.75
CA SER A 353 -2.55 -4.06 -12.22
C SER A 353 -3.72 -3.66 -11.33
N LEU A 354 -3.46 -3.17 -10.11
CA LEU A 354 -4.46 -2.67 -9.17
C LEU A 354 -4.54 -1.12 -9.16
N GLY A 355 -3.83 -0.44 -10.07
CA GLY A 355 -3.74 1.02 -10.09
C GLY A 355 -3.26 1.60 -8.75
N ASP A 356 -3.85 2.71 -8.32
CA ASP A 356 -3.53 3.35 -7.03
C ASP A 356 -3.83 2.45 -5.83
N SER A 357 -4.85 1.59 -5.91
CA SER A 357 -5.14 0.59 -4.86
C SER A 357 -4.04 -0.45 -4.69
N GLY A 358 -3.18 -0.60 -5.70
CA GLY A 358 -2.02 -1.48 -5.71
C GLY A 358 -0.75 -0.87 -5.15
N ARG A 359 -0.72 0.44 -4.88
CA ARG A 359 0.51 1.16 -4.50
C ARG A 359 0.32 2.10 -3.29
N VAL A 360 -0.83 2.77 -3.18
CA VAL A 360 -1.14 3.73 -2.11
C VAL A 360 -1.87 3.03 -0.95
N PRO A 361 -1.50 3.30 0.31
CA PRO A 361 -2.23 2.79 1.47
C PRO A 361 -3.71 3.18 1.43
N PRO A 362 -4.61 2.30 1.93
CA PRO A 362 -6.04 2.54 1.86
C PRO A 362 -6.47 3.77 2.69
N PRO A 363 -7.55 4.49 2.33
CA PRO A 363 -8.05 5.56 3.17
C PRO A 363 -8.49 5.04 4.55
N LEU A 364 -8.39 5.90 5.56
CA LEU A 364 -8.87 5.65 6.92
C LEU A 364 -10.31 6.09 7.13
N THR A 365 -10.98 6.67 6.13
CA THR A 365 -12.42 7.01 6.19
C THR A 365 -13.25 5.77 6.47
N GLY A 366 -14.09 5.80 7.51
CA GLY A 366 -15.00 4.71 7.84
C GLY A 366 -14.32 3.39 8.25
N ILE A 367 -13.00 3.40 8.52
CA ILE A 367 -12.24 2.18 8.78
C ILE A 367 -12.64 1.50 10.09
N GLY A 368 -13.07 2.26 11.10
CA GLY A 368 -13.55 1.73 12.38
C GLY A 368 -14.91 1.03 12.27
N HIS A 369 -15.76 1.42 11.32
CA HIS A 369 -16.97 0.66 10.97
C HIS A 369 -16.64 -0.60 10.15
N LYS A 370 -15.58 -0.51 9.34
CA LYS A 370 -15.21 -1.57 8.41
C LYS A 370 -14.56 -2.75 9.09
N LEU A 371 -13.53 -2.50 9.89
CA LEU A 371 -12.72 -3.56 10.50
C LEU A 371 -13.29 -3.96 11.85
N ARG A 372 -13.08 -5.22 12.22
CA ARG A 372 -13.29 -5.64 13.61
C ARG A 372 -12.26 -4.95 14.51
N TYR A 373 -12.65 -4.66 15.74
CA TYR A 373 -11.82 -3.92 16.69
C TYR A 373 -10.48 -4.62 16.97
N ASP A 374 -10.52 -5.92 17.26
CA ASP A 374 -9.32 -6.75 17.49
C ASP A 374 -8.39 -6.78 16.26
N TRP A 375 -8.97 -6.82 15.06
CA TRP A 375 -8.22 -6.75 13.82
C TRP A 375 -7.53 -5.39 13.68
N LEU A 376 -8.24 -4.30 13.96
CA LEU A 376 -7.73 -2.95 13.86
C LEU A 376 -6.56 -2.71 14.84
N VAL A 377 -6.71 -3.14 16.09
CA VAL A 377 -5.63 -3.15 17.09
C VAL A 377 -4.42 -3.92 16.55
N GLY A 378 -4.65 -5.11 15.99
CA GLY A 378 -3.57 -5.93 15.46
C GLY A 378 -2.82 -5.34 14.26
N VAL A 379 -3.51 -4.61 13.39
CA VAL A 379 -2.87 -3.86 12.32
C VAL A 379 -1.94 -2.79 12.90
N LEU A 380 -2.40 -2.05 13.91
CA LEU A 380 -1.63 -0.98 14.56
C LEU A 380 -0.49 -1.52 15.42
N GLU A 381 -0.61 -2.71 15.99
CA GLU A 381 0.50 -3.43 16.65
C GLU A 381 1.57 -3.92 15.66
N GLY A 382 1.23 -4.00 14.37
CA GLY A 382 2.09 -4.52 13.32
C GLY A 382 2.11 -6.04 13.21
N ARG A 383 1.09 -6.74 13.75
CA ARG A 383 0.96 -8.20 13.71
C ARG A 383 0.97 -8.72 12.26
N LYS A 384 1.77 -9.75 11.99
CA LYS A 384 2.00 -10.27 10.62
C LYS A 384 0.73 -10.91 10.03
N ASP A 385 -0.02 -11.65 10.84
CA ASP A 385 -1.31 -12.28 10.50
C ASP A 385 -2.42 -11.26 10.20
N ARG A 386 -2.21 -9.97 10.50
CA ARG A 386 -3.18 -8.90 10.23
C ARG A 386 -2.89 -8.11 8.96
N ARG A 387 -1.91 -8.56 8.16
CA ARG A 387 -1.54 -7.95 6.88
C ARG A 387 -2.19 -8.70 5.72
N VAL A 388 -2.92 -7.96 4.89
CA VAL A 388 -3.69 -8.54 3.76
C VAL A 388 -3.29 -7.98 2.41
N ARG A 389 -2.26 -7.12 2.34
CA ARG A 389 -1.83 -6.44 1.11
C ARG A 389 -0.36 -6.75 0.81
N PRO A 390 -0.02 -8.00 0.46
CA PRO A 390 1.36 -8.39 0.17
C PRO A 390 1.93 -7.65 -1.06
N TYR A 391 1.06 -7.09 -1.90
CA TYR A 391 1.42 -6.34 -3.10
C TYR A 391 1.86 -4.89 -2.84
N LEU A 392 1.67 -4.33 -1.64
CA LEU A 392 2.17 -3.01 -1.27
C LEU A 392 3.62 -3.13 -0.80
N LYS A 393 4.54 -2.36 -1.40
CA LYS A 393 5.93 -2.30 -0.91
C LYS A 393 6.04 -1.43 0.33
N THR A 394 5.34 -0.29 0.33
CA THR A 394 5.23 0.58 1.50
C THR A 394 4.55 -0.15 2.64
N GLN A 395 5.24 -0.24 3.79
CA GLN A 395 4.74 -0.95 4.96
C GLN A 395 3.96 0.00 5.86
N MET A 396 2.83 -0.48 6.38
CA MET A 396 2.12 0.23 7.45
C MET A 396 3.01 0.26 8.70
N PRO A 397 3.32 1.44 9.25
CA PRO A 397 4.07 1.54 10.49
C PRO A 397 3.28 0.97 11.67
N ALA A 398 3.99 0.35 12.60
CA ALA A 398 3.43 -0.16 13.85
C ALA A 398 3.61 0.84 15.00
N TYR A 399 2.59 0.92 15.84
CA TYR A 399 2.44 1.78 17.00
C TYR A 399 2.00 0.94 18.22
N PRO A 400 2.75 -0.09 18.63
CA PRO A 400 2.30 -1.06 19.64
C PRO A 400 1.88 -0.40 20.97
N ALA A 401 2.61 0.63 21.43
CA ALA A 401 2.28 1.36 22.66
C ALA A 401 0.96 2.16 22.57
N HIS A 402 0.48 2.47 21.37
CA HIS A 402 -0.67 3.34 21.12
C HIS A 402 -1.78 2.65 20.31
N ALA A 403 -1.65 1.35 20.02
CA ALA A 403 -2.53 0.62 19.11
C ALA A 403 -3.99 0.64 19.59
N GLU A 404 -4.21 0.35 20.86
CA GLU A 404 -5.53 0.37 21.49
C GLU A 404 -6.18 1.76 21.43
N THR A 405 -5.43 2.81 21.81
CA THR A 405 -5.90 4.20 21.80
C THR A 405 -6.28 4.65 20.39
N LEU A 406 -5.46 4.33 19.39
CA LEU A 406 -5.71 4.69 18.00
C LEU A 406 -6.89 3.89 17.41
N ALA A 407 -7.01 2.60 17.74
CA ALA A 407 -8.13 1.76 17.31
C ALA A 407 -9.45 2.23 17.91
N LYS A 408 -9.46 2.58 19.21
CA LYS A 408 -10.62 3.16 19.90
C LYS A 408 -11.11 4.43 19.22
N TRP A 409 -10.21 5.35 18.89
CA TRP A 409 -10.59 6.56 18.15
C TRP A 409 -11.23 6.24 16.80
N LEU A 410 -10.62 5.38 15.99
CA LEU A 410 -11.20 5.01 14.70
C LEU A 410 -12.58 4.37 14.86
N ALA A 411 -12.77 3.48 15.84
CA ALA A 411 -14.06 2.84 16.13
C ALA A 411 -15.13 3.84 16.60
N GLU A 412 -14.79 4.75 17.51
CA GLU A 412 -15.71 5.77 18.01
C GLU A 412 -16.13 6.75 16.91
N LEU A 413 -15.17 7.21 16.11
CA LEU A 413 -15.41 8.19 15.04
C LEU A 413 -16.21 7.61 13.88
N ASP A 414 -16.03 6.32 13.60
CA ASP A 414 -16.70 5.64 12.49
C ASP A 414 -17.93 4.85 12.96
N SER A 415 -18.38 5.00 14.21
CA SER A 415 -19.55 4.28 14.71
C SER A 415 -20.78 4.56 13.84
N ASN A 416 -21.41 3.49 13.35
CA ASN A 416 -22.60 3.57 12.51
C ASN A 416 -23.76 2.77 13.14
N PRO A 417 -24.55 3.38 14.04
CA PRO A 417 -25.66 2.70 14.69
C PRO A 417 -26.82 2.36 13.73
N ARG A 418 -26.83 2.93 12.51
CA ARG A 418 -27.84 2.64 11.47
C ARG A 418 -27.45 1.46 10.58
N ALA A 419 -26.26 0.87 10.78
CA ALA A 419 -25.78 -0.22 9.95
C ALA A 419 -26.67 -1.46 10.15
N GLN A 420 -27.23 -1.98 9.05
CA GLN A 420 -28.10 -3.15 9.12
C GLN A 420 -27.28 -4.42 9.32
N PRO A 421 -27.69 -5.30 10.26
CA PRO A 421 -27.01 -6.57 10.48
C PRO A 421 -27.26 -7.53 9.30
N ILE A 422 -26.41 -8.55 9.20
CA ILE A 422 -26.67 -9.71 8.34
C ILE A 422 -27.34 -10.78 9.19
N THR A 423 -28.54 -11.22 8.77
CA THR A 423 -29.24 -12.35 9.38
C THR A 423 -28.87 -13.63 8.66
N LEU A 424 -28.09 -14.48 9.31
CA LEU A 424 -27.68 -15.77 8.75
C LEU A 424 -28.81 -16.78 8.75
N ASN A 425 -28.90 -17.59 7.69
CA ASN A 425 -29.71 -18.80 7.64
C ASN A 425 -28.82 -19.99 7.29
N PRO A 426 -28.59 -20.94 8.21
CA PRO A 426 -27.72 -22.09 7.97
C PRO A 426 -28.11 -22.93 6.75
N LYS A 427 -29.39 -22.96 6.37
CA LYS A 427 -29.87 -23.68 5.18
C LYS A 427 -29.40 -23.04 3.87
N HIS A 428 -29.01 -21.76 3.90
CA HIS A 428 -28.58 -21.01 2.73
C HIS A 428 -27.05 -20.95 2.59
N THR A 429 -26.29 -21.38 3.59
CA THR A 429 -24.82 -21.27 3.61
C THR A 429 -24.15 -21.83 2.34
N GLU A 430 -24.55 -23.02 1.87
CA GLU A 430 -23.95 -23.62 0.67
C GLU A 430 -24.27 -22.84 -0.61
N MET A 431 -25.35 -22.05 -0.65
CA MET A 431 -25.65 -21.20 -1.80
C MET A 431 -24.61 -20.08 -1.97
N GLY A 432 -23.96 -19.66 -0.87
CA GLY A 432 -22.85 -18.72 -0.91
C GLY A 432 -21.67 -19.24 -1.73
N ARG A 433 -21.44 -20.55 -1.76
CA ARG A 433 -20.39 -21.20 -2.58
C ARG A 433 -20.61 -20.97 -4.07
N LYS A 434 -21.86 -21.10 -4.53
CA LYS A 434 -22.26 -20.86 -5.92
C LYS A 434 -22.16 -19.36 -6.24
N LEU A 435 -22.68 -18.51 -5.37
CA LEU A 435 -22.64 -17.05 -5.55
C LEU A 435 -21.21 -16.52 -5.69
N LEU A 436 -20.27 -16.98 -4.88
CA LEU A 436 -18.86 -16.56 -4.99
C LEU A 436 -18.17 -17.05 -6.27
N GLY A 437 -18.65 -18.16 -6.84
CA GLY A 437 -18.04 -18.86 -7.97
C GLY A 437 -18.23 -18.18 -9.32
N ASN A 438 -17.57 -18.72 -10.35
CA ASN A 438 -17.68 -18.22 -11.73
C ASN A 438 -18.74 -18.95 -12.59
N GLN A 439 -19.42 -19.94 -12.02
CA GLN A 439 -20.42 -20.77 -12.70
C GLN A 439 -21.83 -20.33 -12.28
N GLY A 440 -22.33 -19.25 -12.89
CA GLY A 440 -23.65 -18.70 -12.58
C GLY A 440 -23.73 -17.97 -11.23
N GLY A 441 -22.58 -17.54 -10.70
CA GLY A 441 -22.48 -16.66 -9.53
C GLY A 441 -22.13 -15.22 -9.91
N VAL A 442 -21.73 -14.44 -8.91
CA VAL A 442 -21.25 -13.05 -9.07
C VAL A 442 -19.75 -12.97 -9.42
N ASN A 443 -19.11 -14.10 -9.74
CA ASN A 443 -17.73 -14.17 -10.24
C ASN A 443 -16.67 -13.53 -9.31
N CYS A 444 -16.86 -13.57 -7.98
CA CYS A 444 -15.92 -12.96 -7.04
C CYS A 444 -14.49 -13.52 -7.16
N ILE A 445 -14.36 -14.82 -7.45
CA ILE A 445 -13.08 -15.52 -7.55
C ILE A 445 -12.23 -15.13 -8.76
N THR A 446 -12.81 -14.40 -9.71
CA THR A 446 -12.05 -13.83 -10.83
C THR A 446 -11.06 -12.77 -10.35
N CYS A 447 -11.39 -12.05 -9.28
CA CYS A 447 -10.52 -11.02 -8.72
C CYS A 447 -10.00 -11.41 -7.32
N HIS A 448 -10.76 -12.15 -6.53
CA HIS A 448 -10.39 -12.46 -5.15
C HIS A 448 -9.82 -13.86 -5.00
N SER A 449 -8.73 -13.99 -4.24
CA SER A 449 -8.19 -15.29 -3.84
C SER A 449 -9.01 -15.92 -2.71
N TRP A 450 -8.91 -17.25 -2.60
CA TRP A 450 -9.59 -18.05 -1.57
C TRP A 450 -8.59 -19.00 -0.91
N GLY A 451 -8.24 -18.76 0.36
CA GLY A 451 -7.12 -19.45 1.01
C GLY A 451 -5.83 -19.30 0.20
N ASP A 452 -5.18 -20.41 -0.11
CA ASP A 452 -3.97 -20.43 -0.95
C ASP A 452 -4.28 -20.38 -2.46
N GLN A 453 -5.56 -20.43 -2.85
CA GLN A 453 -5.95 -20.41 -4.26
C GLN A 453 -5.93 -18.98 -4.80
N GLN A 454 -5.02 -18.73 -5.74
CA GLN A 454 -4.95 -17.46 -6.46
C GLN A 454 -6.21 -17.18 -7.29
N SER A 455 -6.56 -15.91 -7.42
CA SER A 455 -7.68 -15.42 -8.24
C SER A 455 -7.51 -15.75 -9.72
N LEU A 456 -8.61 -15.83 -10.47
CA LEU A 456 -8.59 -16.10 -11.91
C LEU A 456 -8.21 -14.89 -12.79
N GLY A 457 -7.69 -13.82 -12.20
CA GLY A 457 -7.43 -12.57 -12.89
C GLY A 457 -6.63 -11.64 -12.01
N ILE A 458 -7.09 -10.39 -11.87
CA ILE A 458 -6.40 -9.37 -11.07
C ILE A 458 -6.31 -9.85 -9.61
N PRO A 459 -5.11 -9.94 -8.99
CA PRO A 459 -4.94 -10.48 -7.65
C PRO A 459 -5.37 -9.48 -6.58
N ALA A 460 -6.67 -9.38 -6.32
CA ALA A 460 -7.23 -8.60 -5.24
C ALA A 460 -7.05 -9.32 -3.88
N LEU A 461 -7.68 -8.78 -2.83
CA LEU A 461 -7.56 -9.31 -1.48
C LEU A 461 -8.10 -10.75 -1.39
N ASN A 462 -7.47 -11.57 -0.55
CA ASN A 462 -8.05 -12.85 -0.14
C ASN A 462 -9.36 -12.59 0.64
N ILE A 463 -10.40 -13.36 0.31
CA ILE A 463 -11.73 -13.23 0.92
C ILE A 463 -12.20 -14.43 1.76
N SER A 464 -11.37 -15.48 1.92
CA SER A 464 -11.78 -16.70 2.65
C SER A 464 -11.84 -16.51 4.17
N SER A 465 -11.36 -15.39 4.70
CA SER A 465 -11.37 -15.07 6.14
C SER A 465 -11.86 -13.66 6.42
N LEU A 466 -12.76 -13.13 5.56
CA LEU A 466 -13.33 -11.80 5.78
C LEU A 466 -14.08 -11.73 7.11
N ASP A 467 -14.72 -12.82 7.53
CA ASP A 467 -15.42 -12.89 8.80
C ASP A 467 -14.51 -12.52 9.98
N GLN A 468 -13.22 -12.87 9.97
CA GLN A 468 -12.27 -12.51 11.02
C GLN A 468 -11.84 -11.04 10.98
N ARG A 469 -11.99 -10.38 9.82
CA ARG A 469 -11.38 -9.07 9.55
C ARG A 469 -12.38 -7.93 9.50
N ILE A 470 -13.53 -8.14 8.87
CA ILE A 470 -14.51 -7.08 8.59
C ILE A 470 -15.79 -7.28 9.41
N GLN A 471 -16.50 -6.18 9.64
CA GLN A 471 -17.82 -6.23 10.27
C GLN A 471 -18.88 -6.70 9.26
N PRO A 472 -19.82 -7.60 9.64
CA PRO A 472 -20.86 -8.11 8.74
C PRO A 472 -21.72 -6.99 8.13
N SER A 473 -22.11 -6.01 8.95
CA SER A 473 -22.95 -4.89 8.50
C SER A 473 -22.25 -3.99 7.48
N TRP A 474 -20.93 -3.81 7.63
CA TRP A 474 -20.11 -3.11 6.64
C TRP A 474 -19.99 -3.93 5.35
N PHE A 475 -19.77 -5.25 5.45
CA PHE A 475 -19.70 -6.14 4.28
C PHE A 475 -20.97 -6.04 3.43
N ARG A 476 -22.14 -6.13 4.06
CA ARG A 476 -23.43 -5.94 3.40
C ARG A 476 -23.49 -4.62 2.64
N SER A 477 -23.22 -3.51 3.35
CA SER A 477 -23.32 -2.16 2.77
C SER A 477 -22.32 -1.95 1.63
N TYR A 478 -21.12 -2.53 1.74
CA TYR A 478 -20.10 -2.45 0.69
C TYR A 478 -20.46 -3.25 -0.56
N LEU A 479 -21.13 -4.41 -0.45
CA LEU A 479 -21.58 -5.18 -1.62
C LEU A 479 -22.69 -4.46 -2.41
N LEU A 480 -23.54 -3.69 -1.72
CA LEU A 480 -24.63 -2.92 -2.32
C LEU A 480 -24.14 -1.67 -3.06
N ASP A 481 -23.09 -1.01 -2.55
CA ASP A 481 -22.50 0.18 -3.19
C ASP A 481 -20.97 0.26 -2.97
N PRO A 482 -20.17 -0.52 -3.73
CA PRO A 482 -18.72 -0.48 -3.59
C PRO A 482 -18.12 0.92 -3.86
N SER A 483 -18.67 1.64 -4.84
CA SER A 483 -18.21 2.96 -5.29
C SER A 483 -18.38 4.05 -4.23
N GLY A 484 -19.47 4.04 -3.46
CA GLY A 484 -19.72 5.00 -2.39
C GLY A 484 -18.71 4.88 -1.23
N TYR A 485 -18.19 3.68 -0.97
CA TYR A 485 -17.14 3.46 0.03
C TYR A 485 -15.72 3.66 -0.50
N ARG A 486 -15.50 3.40 -1.79
CA ARG A 486 -14.20 3.47 -2.44
C ARG A 486 -14.34 4.03 -3.86
N PRO A 487 -14.28 5.36 -4.02
CA PRO A 487 -14.22 5.98 -5.35
C PRO A 487 -13.09 5.38 -6.18
N GLY A 488 -13.38 5.03 -7.43
CA GLY A 488 -12.39 4.41 -8.35
C GLY A 488 -12.08 2.94 -8.05
N THR A 489 -12.86 2.25 -7.21
CA THR A 489 -12.72 0.80 -7.01
C THR A 489 -12.97 0.01 -8.30
N LEU A 490 -12.19 -1.05 -8.53
CA LEU A 490 -12.38 -1.99 -9.64
C LEU A 490 -13.53 -2.98 -9.39
N MET A 491 -14.07 -3.01 -8.16
CA MET A 491 -15.17 -3.90 -7.80
C MET A 491 -16.50 -3.36 -8.36
N PRO A 492 -17.17 -4.10 -9.26
CA PRO A 492 -18.45 -3.66 -9.80
C PRO A 492 -19.56 -3.77 -8.75
N SER A 493 -20.64 -3.03 -8.95
CA SER A 493 -21.87 -3.19 -8.18
C SER A 493 -22.59 -4.45 -8.66
N PHE A 494 -22.57 -5.52 -7.86
CA PHE A 494 -23.26 -6.77 -8.17
C PHE A 494 -24.76 -6.74 -7.82
N TRP A 495 -25.17 -5.80 -6.96
CA TRP A 495 -26.57 -5.53 -6.64
C TRP A 495 -26.95 -4.08 -6.98
N PRO A 496 -26.95 -3.67 -8.26
CA PRO A 496 -27.30 -2.32 -8.64
C PRO A 496 -28.69 -1.96 -8.10
N LYS A 497 -28.79 -0.80 -7.41
CA LYS A 497 -30.01 -0.36 -6.70
C LYS A 497 -30.54 -1.38 -5.67
N GLY A 498 -29.67 -2.24 -5.15
CA GLY A 498 -30.01 -3.29 -4.17
C GLY A 498 -30.74 -4.50 -4.75
N GLN A 499 -30.61 -4.77 -6.06
CA GLN A 499 -31.28 -5.88 -6.75
C GLN A 499 -30.27 -6.84 -7.38
N SER A 500 -30.46 -8.14 -7.20
CA SER A 500 -29.58 -9.17 -7.76
C SER A 500 -29.85 -9.42 -9.25
N SER A 501 -28.79 -9.64 -10.02
CA SER A 501 -28.89 -10.20 -11.38
C SER A 501 -28.96 -11.74 -11.41
N ILE A 502 -28.68 -12.40 -10.29
CA ILE A 502 -28.64 -13.87 -10.17
C ILE A 502 -29.96 -14.35 -9.57
N LEU A 503 -30.99 -14.52 -10.40
CA LEU A 503 -32.34 -14.84 -9.94
C LEU A 503 -32.53 -16.33 -9.57
N ASP A 504 -31.68 -17.21 -10.10
CA ASP A 504 -31.74 -18.66 -9.91
C ASP A 504 -31.20 -19.13 -8.55
N VAL A 505 -30.62 -18.23 -7.76
CA VAL A 505 -30.15 -18.52 -6.39
C VAL A 505 -30.97 -17.74 -5.38
N LEU A 506 -31.68 -18.45 -4.50
CA LEU A 506 -32.52 -17.85 -3.44
C LEU A 506 -33.57 -16.86 -3.98
N GLY A 507 -34.06 -17.07 -5.21
CA GLY A 507 -35.06 -16.21 -5.86
C GLY A 507 -34.58 -14.79 -6.15
N GLY A 508 -33.26 -14.53 -6.16
CA GLY A 508 -32.72 -13.19 -6.34
C GLY A 508 -32.81 -12.29 -5.11
N ASP A 509 -33.20 -12.83 -3.94
CA ASP A 509 -33.34 -12.04 -2.72
C ASP A 509 -31.97 -11.54 -2.22
N THR A 510 -31.79 -10.23 -2.24
CA THR A 510 -30.51 -9.57 -1.96
C THR A 510 -29.99 -9.86 -0.56
N GLU A 511 -30.86 -9.81 0.45
CA GLU A 511 -30.44 -10.03 1.84
C GLU A 511 -30.04 -11.48 2.08
N HIS A 512 -30.83 -12.43 1.58
CA HIS A 512 -30.53 -13.85 1.69
C HIS A 512 -29.28 -14.24 0.90
N GLN A 513 -29.03 -13.64 -0.28
CA GLN A 513 -27.82 -13.90 -1.05
C GLN A 513 -26.56 -13.36 -0.34
N ILE A 514 -26.59 -12.11 0.14
CA ILE A 514 -25.48 -11.53 0.89
C ILE A 514 -25.24 -12.34 2.19
N ALA A 515 -26.30 -12.74 2.88
CA ALA A 515 -26.21 -13.58 4.06
C ALA A 515 -25.64 -14.97 3.76
N ALA A 516 -26.02 -15.59 2.64
CA ALA A 516 -25.47 -16.86 2.19
C ALA A 516 -23.97 -16.77 1.89
N ILE A 517 -23.53 -15.71 1.21
CA ILE A 517 -22.10 -15.43 0.96
C ILE A 517 -21.34 -15.28 2.28
N TRP A 518 -21.86 -14.46 3.20
CA TRP A 518 -21.24 -14.25 4.51
C TRP A 518 -21.17 -15.56 5.33
N GLY A 519 -22.26 -16.33 5.33
CA GLY A 519 -22.33 -17.64 5.98
C GLY A 519 -21.30 -18.61 5.42
N PHE A 520 -21.14 -18.65 4.09
CA PHE A 520 -20.15 -19.52 3.45
C PHE A 520 -18.70 -19.12 3.80
N ILE A 521 -18.39 -17.83 3.85
CA ILE A 521 -17.06 -17.35 4.29
C ILE A 521 -16.79 -17.79 5.73
N LYS A 522 -17.78 -17.69 6.60
CA LYS A 522 -17.63 -17.97 8.03
C LYS A 522 -17.54 -19.46 8.36
N GLU A 523 -18.37 -20.28 7.72
CA GLU A 523 -18.64 -21.67 8.14
C GLU A 523 -18.62 -22.69 6.99
N GLY A 524 -18.50 -22.22 5.74
CA GLY A 524 -18.52 -23.05 4.54
C GLY A 524 -17.34 -24.01 4.43
N LYS A 525 -17.54 -25.10 3.70
CA LYS A 525 -16.50 -26.12 3.45
C LYS A 525 -16.11 -26.11 1.97
N GLY A 526 -14.80 -26.23 1.72
CA GLY A 526 -14.25 -26.27 0.38
C GLY A 526 -14.11 -24.89 -0.27
N SER A 527 -14.07 -24.87 -1.60
CA SER A 527 -13.84 -23.65 -2.38
C SER A 527 -15.08 -23.27 -3.19
N PRO A 528 -15.29 -21.97 -3.47
CA PRO A 528 -16.27 -21.52 -4.45
C PRO A 528 -16.22 -22.30 -5.77
N GLN A 529 -17.35 -22.43 -6.43
CA GLN A 529 -17.45 -23.20 -7.67
C GLN A 529 -16.64 -22.56 -8.81
N GLY A 530 -15.93 -23.39 -9.57
CA GLY A 530 -15.22 -22.98 -10.78
C GLY A 530 -13.82 -22.39 -10.57
N PHE A 531 -13.25 -22.54 -9.37
CA PHE A 531 -11.78 -22.54 -9.25
C PHE A 531 -11.20 -23.70 -10.08
N PRO A 532 -10.21 -23.45 -10.97
CA PRO A 532 -9.53 -24.49 -11.71
C PRO A 532 -8.71 -25.35 -10.74
N ASN A 533 -8.51 -26.61 -11.11
CA ASN A 533 -7.71 -27.53 -10.31
C ASN A 533 -6.22 -27.10 -10.40
N GLN A 534 -5.75 -26.34 -9.42
CA GLN A 534 -4.45 -25.63 -9.46
C GLN A 534 -3.21 -26.55 -9.42
N ARG A 535 -3.38 -27.87 -9.34
CA ARG A 535 -2.22 -28.79 -9.28
C ARG A 535 -1.31 -28.71 -10.51
N ASN A 536 -1.79 -28.19 -11.65
CA ASN A 536 -1.06 -28.27 -12.92
C ASN A 536 -0.92 -26.95 -13.74
N SER A 537 -1.31 -25.77 -13.22
CA SER A 537 -1.31 -24.52 -14.01
C SER A 537 -2.06 -24.63 -15.35
N ARG A 538 -3.20 -25.32 -15.36
CA ARG A 538 -4.04 -25.52 -16.56
C ARG A 538 -5.41 -24.86 -16.39
N PHE A 539 -5.93 -24.26 -17.45
CA PHE A 539 -7.27 -23.72 -17.58
C PHE A 539 -7.91 -24.22 -18.88
N GLU A 540 -8.40 -25.46 -18.87
CA GLU A 540 -9.09 -26.03 -20.03
C GLU A 540 -10.47 -25.37 -20.21
N LEU A 541 -10.73 -24.86 -21.41
CA LEU A 541 -12.06 -24.47 -21.81
C LEU A 541 -12.83 -25.68 -22.33
N VAL A 542 -13.99 -25.98 -21.74
CA VAL A 542 -14.80 -27.14 -22.09
C VAL A 542 -16.12 -26.68 -22.71
N PRO A 543 -16.30 -26.78 -24.05
CA PRO A 543 -17.55 -26.48 -24.71
C PRO A 543 -18.63 -27.52 -24.33
N GLN A 544 -19.60 -27.14 -23.52
CA GLN A 544 -20.65 -28.06 -23.05
C GLN A 544 -21.92 -27.99 -23.88
N LYS A 545 -22.56 -26.80 -23.95
CA LYS A 545 -23.88 -26.62 -24.57
C LYS A 545 -23.85 -25.85 -25.88
N THR A 546 -22.94 -24.89 -25.99
CA THR A 546 -22.77 -24.03 -27.16
C THR A 546 -21.30 -23.94 -27.53
N PRO A 547 -20.96 -23.64 -28.79
CA PRO A 547 -19.59 -23.40 -29.18
C PRO A 547 -18.94 -22.27 -28.38
N ILE A 548 -17.67 -22.43 -28.04
CA ILE A 548 -16.83 -21.40 -27.44
C ILE A 548 -15.93 -20.82 -28.53
N ILE A 549 -15.96 -19.51 -28.74
CA ILE A 549 -15.08 -18.81 -29.68
C ILE A 549 -14.05 -18.03 -28.87
N GLN A 550 -12.77 -18.29 -29.11
CA GLN A 550 -11.68 -17.71 -28.32
C GLN A 550 -10.50 -17.31 -29.20
N ARG A 551 -9.97 -16.10 -28.99
CA ARG A 551 -8.72 -15.68 -29.63
C ARG A 551 -7.51 -16.05 -28.78
N ALA A 552 -6.46 -16.53 -29.43
CA ALA A 552 -5.19 -16.90 -28.81
C ALA A 552 -4.04 -16.70 -29.81
N PHE A 553 -2.81 -16.73 -29.33
CA PHE A 553 -1.66 -17.06 -30.18
C PHE A 553 -1.60 -18.59 -30.23
N PHE A 554 -1.59 -19.16 -31.43
CA PHE A 554 -1.78 -20.61 -31.57
C PHE A 554 -0.74 -21.18 -32.54
N GLU A 555 -0.06 -22.25 -32.12
CA GLU A 555 0.98 -22.93 -32.89
C GLU A 555 0.45 -23.25 -34.30
N GLU A 556 1.29 -23.06 -35.33
CA GLU A 556 0.99 -23.23 -36.76
C GLU A 556 -0.12 -22.33 -37.36
N THR A 557 -0.98 -21.71 -36.54
CA THR A 557 -2.02 -20.76 -37.02
C THR A 557 -1.56 -19.31 -36.96
N GLY A 558 -0.80 -18.92 -35.92
CA GLY A 558 -0.26 -17.57 -35.77
C GLY A 558 -0.94 -16.71 -34.70
N THR A 559 -0.62 -15.40 -34.73
CA THR A 559 -1.04 -14.43 -33.69
C THR A 559 -2.47 -13.89 -33.86
N LYS A 560 -3.14 -14.22 -34.97
CA LYS A 560 -4.54 -13.87 -35.25
C LYS A 560 -5.44 -15.10 -35.32
N ALA A 561 -5.08 -16.15 -34.59
CA ALA A 561 -5.89 -17.35 -34.52
C ALA A 561 -7.23 -17.08 -33.83
N ILE A 562 -8.30 -17.65 -34.40
CA ILE A 562 -9.62 -17.71 -33.81
C ILE A 562 -9.95 -19.20 -33.63
N LEU A 563 -10.00 -19.64 -32.38
CA LEU A 563 -10.33 -21.01 -32.01
C LEU A 563 -11.84 -21.11 -31.84
N VAL A 564 -12.41 -22.20 -32.32
CA VAL A 564 -13.82 -22.53 -32.11
C VAL A 564 -13.90 -23.94 -31.54
N GLY A 565 -14.35 -24.02 -30.30
CA GLY A 565 -14.56 -25.27 -29.61
C GLY A 565 -16.03 -25.63 -29.65
N PHE A 566 -16.42 -26.67 -30.41
CA PHE A 566 -17.80 -27.14 -30.44
C PHE A 566 -18.07 -28.17 -29.32
N PRO A 567 -19.32 -28.26 -28.82
CA PRO A 567 -19.77 -29.42 -28.05
C PRO A 567 -19.55 -30.71 -28.87
N GLY A 568 -19.13 -31.79 -28.20
CA GLY A 568 -18.81 -33.06 -28.86
C GLY A 568 -17.35 -33.21 -29.31
N GLU A 569 -16.43 -32.47 -28.67
CA GLU A 569 -14.97 -32.67 -28.78
C GLU A 569 -14.39 -32.50 -30.19
N ILE A 570 -15.05 -31.75 -31.08
CA ILE A 570 -14.53 -31.40 -32.40
C ILE A 570 -14.28 -29.90 -32.43
N HIS A 571 -13.08 -29.50 -32.86
CA HIS A 571 -12.61 -28.13 -32.70
C HIS A 571 -11.84 -27.66 -33.92
N ILE A 572 -11.84 -26.34 -34.16
CA ILE A 572 -11.11 -25.73 -35.29
C ILE A 572 -10.29 -24.53 -34.86
N ALA A 573 -9.22 -24.28 -35.61
CA ALA A 573 -8.45 -23.04 -35.58
C ALA A 573 -8.57 -22.36 -36.94
N TYR A 574 -8.98 -21.09 -36.94
CA TYR A 574 -9.12 -20.26 -38.11
C TYR A 574 -8.07 -19.15 -38.11
N ASP A 575 -7.32 -19.02 -39.22
CA ASP A 575 -6.33 -17.97 -39.39
C ASP A 575 -7.02 -16.68 -39.85
N GLY A 576 -7.17 -15.73 -38.92
CA GLY A 576 -7.76 -14.42 -39.21
C GLY A 576 -6.89 -13.48 -40.06
N MET A 577 -5.60 -13.76 -40.26
CA MET A 577 -4.76 -13.00 -41.22
C MET A 577 -5.07 -13.41 -42.65
N LYS A 578 -5.20 -14.71 -42.91
CA LYS A 578 -5.42 -15.26 -44.27
C LYS A 578 -6.88 -15.52 -44.60
N SER A 579 -7.76 -15.46 -43.59
CA SER A 579 -9.17 -15.83 -43.65
C SER A 579 -9.38 -17.27 -44.12
N GLN A 580 -8.68 -18.22 -43.48
CA GLN A 580 -8.67 -19.62 -43.89
C GLN A 580 -8.73 -20.54 -42.68
N LEU A 581 -9.33 -21.72 -42.85
CA LEU A 581 -9.23 -22.81 -41.88
C LEU A 581 -7.76 -23.25 -41.79
N SER A 582 -7.20 -23.28 -40.59
CA SER A 582 -5.80 -23.65 -40.37
C SER A 582 -5.66 -25.07 -39.84
N GLN A 583 -6.48 -25.46 -38.87
CA GLN A 583 -6.43 -26.80 -38.26
C GLN A 583 -7.80 -27.25 -37.79
N VAL A 584 -7.98 -28.56 -37.73
CA VAL A 584 -9.11 -29.25 -37.09
C VAL A 584 -8.54 -30.26 -36.10
N TRP A 585 -9.13 -30.44 -34.92
CA TRP A 585 -8.73 -31.51 -34.01
C TRP A 585 -9.91 -32.11 -33.26
N ARG A 586 -9.70 -33.31 -32.72
CA ARG A 586 -10.68 -34.02 -31.89
C ARG A 586 -10.13 -34.26 -30.49
N GLY A 587 -10.94 -34.12 -29.44
CA GLY A 587 -10.57 -34.32 -28.04
C GLY A 587 -10.73 -33.06 -27.21
N GLN A 588 -9.84 -32.82 -26.25
CA GLN A 588 -9.89 -31.62 -25.42
C GLN A 588 -9.62 -30.37 -26.26
N PHE A 589 -10.30 -29.26 -25.93
CA PHE A 589 -10.27 -28.04 -26.73
C PHE A 589 -8.90 -27.36 -26.68
N PHE A 590 -8.67 -26.48 -25.72
CA PHE A 590 -7.33 -25.92 -25.49
C PHE A 590 -7.22 -25.34 -24.07
N ASP A 591 -5.97 -25.09 -23.65
CA ASP A 591 -5.65 -24.46 -22.37
C ASP A 591 -5.58 -22.94 -22.53
N ALA A 592 -6.46 -22.20 -21.85
CA ALA A 592 -6.47 -20.74 -21.88
C ALA A 592 -5.57 -20.11 -20.81
N TYR A 593 -4.84 -20.90 -20.00
CA TYR A 593 -4.05 -20.38 -18.89
C TYR A 593 -2.97 -19.41 -19.38
N GLY A 594 -2.14 -19.80 -20.34
CA GLY A 594 -1.12 -18.91 -20.89
C GLY A 594 -1.72 -17.66 -21.54
N THR A 595 -2.84 -17.84 -22.26
CA THR A 595 -3.55 -16.74 -22.93
C THR A 595 -4.13 -15.70 -21.97
N TRP A 596 -4.69 -16.11 -20.82
CA TRP A 596 -5.38 -15.19 -19.91
C TRP A 596 -4.52 -14.70 -18.75
N PHE A 597 -3.51 -15.47 -18.36
CA PHE A 597 -2.77 -15.27 -17.11
C PHE A 597 -1.30 -14.92 -17.31
N SER A 598 -0.74 -15.14 -18.50
CA SER A 598 0.62 -14.71 -18.83
C SER A 598 0.65 -13.31 -19.42
N ARG A 599 1.58 -12.47 -18.94
CA ARG A 599 1.88 -11.16 -19.56
C ARG A 599 2.58 -11.31 -20.92
N PHE A 600 3.20 -12.46 -21.16
CA PHE A 600 3.77 -12.87 -22.43
C PHE A 600 3.01 -14.11 -22.87
N ALA A 601 1.85 -13.91 -23.51
CA ALA A 601 1.01 -15.02 -23.95
C ALA A 601 1.84 -15.94 -24.85
N PRO A 602 2.10 -17.20 -24.44
CA PRO A 602 2.79 -18.15 -25.28
C PRO A 602 1.90 -18.54 -26.47
N PHE A 603 2.49 -19.21 -27.46
CA PHE A 603 1.70 -19.92 -28.45
C PHE A 603 1.09 -21.16 -27.78
N GLU A 604 -0.24 -21.21 -27.73
CA GLU A 604 -0.97 -22.37 -27.26
C GLU A 604 -1.05 -23.43 -28.35
N LYS A 605 -1.40 -24.66 -27.95
CA LYS A 605 -1.57 -25.79 -28.86
C LYS A 605 -2.84 -26.58 -28.53
N PRO A 606 -3.35 -27.41 -29.46
CA PRO A 606 -4.44 -28.32 -29.15
C PRO A 606 -4.11 -29.19 -27.94
N LEU A 607 -5.08 -29.41 -27.04
CA LEU A 607 -4.96 -30.38 -25.95
C LEU A 607 -5.26 -31.81 -26.45
N SER A 608 -4.85 -32.12 -27.67
CA SER A 608 -5.07 -33.41 -28.31
C SER A 608 -3.88 -33.79 -29.19
N SER A 609 -3.66 -35.10 -29.31
CA SER A 609 -2.76 -35.68 -30.32
C SER A 609 -3.43 -35.87 -31.68
N GLU A 610 -4.77 -35.82 -31.76
CA GLU A 610 -5.54 -35.97 -33.02
C GLU A 610 -5.74 -34.61 -33.69
N VAL A 611 -4.66 -34.08 -34.28
CA VAL A 611 -4.65 -32.79 -34.99
C VAL A 611 -4.52 -33.01 -36.49
N TYR A 612 -5.41 -32.40 -37.25
CA TYR A 612 -5.51 -32.47 -38.70
C TYR A 612 -5.23 -31.09 -39.31
N PRO A 613 -3.98 -30.80 -39.69
CA PRO A 613 -3.60 -29.51 -40.26
C PRO A 613 -4.18 -29.32 -41.66
N VAL A 614 -4.41 -28.06 -42.03
CA VAL A 614 -4.88 -27.64 -43.35
C VAL A 614 -3.74 -26.96 -44.10
N ASN A 615 -3.31 -27.57 -45.21
CA ASN A 615 -2.29 -26.96 -46.07
C ASN A 615 -2.93 -25.92 -46.98
N ASN A 616 -2.74 -24.64 -46.65
CA ASN A 616 -3.25 -23.51 -47.43
C ASN A 616 -2.23 -22.95 -48.45
N ALA A 617 -1.12 -23.65 -48.72
CA ALA A 617 -0.13 -23.20 -49.68
C ALA A 617 -0.74 -23.01 -51.07
N GLY A 618 -0.45 -21.87 -51.71
CA GLY A 618 -0.96 -21.53 -53.05
C GLY A 618 -2.37 -20.95 -53.09
N LEU A 619 -3.09 -20.87 -51.96
CA LEU A 619 -4.39 -20.19 -51.92
C LEU A 619 -4.22 -18.67 -51.81
N GLU A 620 -5.02 -17.94 -52.57
CA GLU A 620 -5.11 -16.49 -52.42
C GLU A 620 -5.63 -16.11 -51.03
N ALA A 621 -4.97 -15.15 -50.40
CA ALA A 621 -5.41 -14.62 -49.11
C ALA A 621 -6.68 -13.78 -49.29
N SER A 622 -7.70 -14.00 -48.46
CA SER A 622 -8.84 -13.08 -48.38
C SER A 622 -8.65 -12.10 -47.23
N ARG A 623 -9.20 -10.89 -47.37
CA ARG A 623 -9.26 -9.94 -46.26
C ARG A 623 -10.37 -10.34 -45.29
N PHE A 624 -10.01 -10.56 -44.03
CA PHE A 624 -10.97 -10.85 -42.97
C PHE A 624 -11.84 -9.63 -42.67
N ARG A 625 -13.16 -9.83 -42.54
CA ARG A 625 -14.15 -8.77 -42.29
C ARG A 625 -14.87 -8.93 -40.95
N GLY A 626 -14.59 -9.99 -40.20
CA GLY A 626 -15.23 -10.31 -38.93
C GLY A 626 -15.92 -11.67 -38.98
N TYR A 627 -16.78 -11.94 -38.00
CA TYR A 627 -17.63 -13.12 -37.98
C TYR A 627 -18.97 -12.79 -37.34
N THR A 628 -20.00 -13.55 -37.71
CA THR A 628 -21.32 -13.51 -37.07
C THR A 628 -21.55 -14.81 -36.30
N ILE A 629 -22.37 -14.76 -35.26
CA ILE A 629 -22.73 -15.92 -34.45
C ILE A 629 -24.22 -16.21 -34.68
N GLY A 630 -24.54 -17.42 -35.12
CA GLY A 630 -25.92 -17.87 -35.29
C GLY A 630 -26.64 -18.14 -33.95
N PRO A 631 -27.96 -18.39 -33.97
CA PRO A 631 -28.77 -18.60 -32.76
C PRO A 631 -28.33 -19.79 -31.89
N HIS A 632 -27.58 -20.75 -32.46
CA HIS A 632 -27.01 -21.90 -31.75
C HIS A 632 -25.53 -21.72 -31.37
N GLY A 633 -24.97 -20.52 -31.51
CA GLY A 633 -23.57 -20.22 -31.19
C GLY A 633 -22.55 -20.56 -32.30
N ASN A 634 -23.01 -21.10 -33.43
CA ASN A 634 -22.14 -21.48 -34.55
C ASN A 634 -21.61 -20.24 -35.29
N PRO A 635 -20.30 -20.16 -35.59
CA PRO A 635 -19.71 -19.02 -36.27
C PRO A 635 -19.85 -19.09 -37.80
N THR A 636 -20.00 -17.91 -38.40
CA THR A 636 -19.80 -17.67 -39.83
C THR A 636 -18.72 -16.61 -39.98
N PHE A 637 -17.56 -17.00 -40.51
CA PHE A 637 -16.46 -16.09 -40.80
C PHE A 637 -16.70 -15.36 -42.13
N LEU A 638 -16.46 -14.06 -42.12
CA LEU A 638 -16.70 -13.18 -43.25
C LEU A 638 -15.36 -12.74 -43.83
N SER A 639 -15.20 -12.88 -45.14
CA SER A 639 -14.02 -12.41 -45.84
C SER A 639 -14.34 -11.82 -47.20
N SER A 640 -13.42 -11.03 -47.75
CA SER A 640 -13.56 -10.43 -49.07
C SER A 640 -12.30 -10.65 -49.91
N ARG A 641 -12.47 -11.05 -51.16
CA ARG A 641 -11.48 -11.00 -52.26
C ARG A 641 -11.96 -9.97 -53.29
N THR A 642 -11.11 -9.59 -54.24
CA THR A 642 -11.39 -8.57 -55.27
C THR A 642 -12.83 -8.69 -55.83
N ASN A 643 -13.73 -7.78 -55.41
CA ASN A 643 -15.16 -7.77 -55.74
C ASN A 643 -15.94 -9.08 -55.45
N GLN A 644 -15.55 -9.85 -54.43
CA GLN A 644 -16.26 -11.06 -53.99
C GLN A 644 -16.29 -11.12 -52.45
N ASN A 645 -17.48 -11.25 -51.87
CA ASN A 645 -17.66 -11.52 -50.45
C ASN A 645 -17.90 -13.02 -50.24
N ILE A 646 -17.25 -13.58 -49.22
CA ILE A 646 -17.25 -15.00 -48.90
C ILE A 646 -17.70 -15.18 -47.45
N GLN A 647 -18.63 -16.10 -47.22
CA GLN A 647 -19.07 -16.53 -45.91
C GLN A 647 -18.62 -17.98 -45.69
N ASP A 648 -17.94 -18.26 -44.58
CA ASP A 648 -17.41 -19.58 -44.24
C ASP A 648 -17.95 -20.00 -42.87
N SER A 649 -18.96 -20.86 -42.86
CA SER A 649 -19.75 -21.23 -41.67
C SER A 649 -19.38 -22.61 -41.17
N TYR A 650 -19.33 -22.80 -39.85
CA TYR A 650 -18.91 -24.06 -39.23
C TYR A 650 -19.87 -24.51 -38.13
N TRP A 651 -20.20 -25.81 -38.11
CA TRP A 651 -21.00 -26.43 -37.04
C TRP A 651 -20.75 -27.94 -36.96
N ILE A 652 -21.26 -28.57 -35.89
CA ILE A 652 -21.26 -30.02 -35.73
C ILE A 652 -22.67 -30.57 -35.98
N GLU A 653 -22.75 -31.63 -36.77
CA GLU A 653 -23.99 -32.34 -37.08
C GLU A 653 -23.67 -33.84 -37.11
N ASN A 654 -24.33 -34.64 -36.26
CA ASN A 654 -24.12 -36.10 -36.17
C ASN A 654 -22.63 -36.50 -36.03
N GLU A 655 -21.90 -35.86 -35.10
CA GLU A 655 -20.46 -36.08 -34.87
C GLU A 655 -19.55 -35.78 -36.07
N LYS A 656 -20.06 -35.07 -37.08
CA LYS A 656 -19.28 -34.61 -38.25
C LYS A 656 -19.06 -33.11 -38.16
N LEU A 657 -17.89 -32.65 -38.61
CA LEU A 657 -17.64 -31.23 -38.82
C LEU A 657 -18.22 -30.82 -40.16
N ILE A 658 -19.08 -29.81 -40.13
CA ILE A 658 -19.69 -29.25 -41.32
C ILE A 658 -19.10 -27.86 -41.57
N ARG A 659 -18.70 -27.63 -42.83
CA ARG A 659 -18.28 -26.33 -43.33
C ARG A 659 -19.13 -25.93 -44.52
N MET A 660 -19.69 -24.74 -44.49
CA MET A 660 -20.47 -24.17 -45.60
C MET A 660 -19.82 -22.91 -46.10
N VAL A 661 -19.34 -22.94 -47.34
CA VAL A 661 -18.75 -21.78 -48.02
C VAL A 661 -19.79 -21.21 -48.99
N LYS A 662 -20.13 -19.92 -48.84
CA LYS A 662 -21.02 -19.18 -49.74
C LYS A 662 -20.30 -17.96 -50.29
N TRP A 663 -20.65 -17.55 -51.50
CA TRP A 663 -20.12 -16.33 -52.12
C TRP A 663 -21.22 -15.56 -52.85
N ASP A 664 -21.05 -14.25 -52.99
CA ASP A 664 -22.07 -13.37 -53.58
C ASP A 664 -21.98 -13.30 -55.11
N GLN A 665 -20.78 -13.30 -55.68
CA GLN A 665 -20.54 -13.15 -57.12
C GLN A 665 -19.19 -13.78 -57.53
N GLY A 666 -18.97 -13.96 -58.84
CA GLY A 666 -17.74 -14.55 -59.38
C GLY A 666 -17.67 -16.08 -59.27
N ILE A 667 -16.47 -16.63 -59.48
CA ILE A 667 -16.21 -18.07 -59.46
C ILE A 667 -16.14 -18.62 -58.03
N SER A 668 -16.35 -19.93 -57.87
CA SER A 668 -16.25 -20.61 -56.56
C SER A 668 -14.89 -20.34 -55.90
N PRO A 669 -14.86 -19.88 -54.63
CA PRO A 669 -13.62 -19.73 -53.88
C PRO A 669 -12.90 -21.07 -53.73
N GLN A 670 -11.59 -21.07 -53.97
CA GLN A 670 -10.75 -22.22 -53.62
C GLN A 670 -10.51 -22.25 -52.11
N VAL A 671 -10.69 -23.43 -51.52
CA VAL A 671 -10.47 -23.69 -50.10
C VAL A 671 -9.64 -24.96 -49.90
N ALA A 672 -8.83 -24.98 -48.85
CA ALA A 672 -8.10 -26.18 -48.45
C ALA A 672 -8.91 -26.98 -47.41
N HIS A 673 -8.53 -28.25 -47.26
CA HIS A 673 -9.19 -29.22 -46.40
C HIS A 673 -8.19 -29.85 -45.42
N PRO A 674 -8.63 -30.24 -44.21
CA PRO A 674 -7.81 -30.96 -43.24
C PRO A 674 -7.33 -32.29 -43.80
N ALA A 675 -6.01 -32.51 -43.78
CA ALA A 675 -5.42 -33.75 -44.25
C ALA A 675 -5.84 -34.92 -43.33
N GLY A 676 -6.23 -36.06 -43.91
CA GLY A 676 -6.52 -37.29 -43.15
C GLY A 676 -7.98 -37.55 -42.79
N LEU A 677 -8.88 -36.57 -42.97
CA LEU A 677 -10.33 -36.75 -42.79
C LEU A 677 -11.01 -37.20 -44.09
N ARG A 678 -12.09 -37.98 -43.98
CA ARG A 678 -12.97 -38.28 -45.12
C ARG A 678 -13.78 -37.03 -45.44
N LEU A 679 -13.84 -36.67 -46.73
CA LEU A 679 -14.51 -35.48 -47.23
C LEU A 679 -15.65 -35.87 -48.16
N GLU A 680 -16.87 -35.45 -47.83
CA GLU A 680 -18.01 -35.44 -48.75
C GLU A 680 -18.31 -33.98 -49.14
N THR A 681 -18.62 -33.75 -50.42
CA THR A 681 -18.87 -32.42 -50.97
C THR A 681 -20.24 -32.37 -51.63
N ILE A 682 -21.03 -31.35 -51.27
CA ILE A 682 -22.33 -31.06 -51.89
C ILE A 682 -22.28 -29.65 -52.48
N THR A 683 -22.35 -29.57 -53.80
CA THR A 683 -22.29 -28.31 -54.54
C THR A 683 -23.69 -27.77 -54.82
N GLY A 684 -23.90 -26.48 -54.53
CA GLY A 684 -25.08 -25.70 -54.93
C GLY A 684 -24.68 -24.51 -55.82
N GLU A 685 -25.65 -23.67 -56.16
CA GLU A 685 -25.47 -22.59 -57.16
C GLU A 685 -24.39 -21.54 -56.76
N ARG A 686 -24.39 -21.11 -55.50
CA ARG A 686 -23.36 -20.19 -54.93
C ARG A 686 -22.92 -20.63 -53.53
N SER A 687 -22.87 -21.93 -53.33
CA SER A 687 -22.54 -22.53 -52.04
C SER A 687 -21.93 -23.90 -52.21
N ILE A 688 -20.98 -24.26 -51.36
CA ILE A 688 -20.48 -25.62 -51.24
C ILE A 688 -20.52 -26.03 -49.76
N LYS A 689 -21.18 -27.17 -49.48
CA LYS A 689 -21.18 -27.82 -48.17
C LYS A 689 -20.11 -28.91 -48.17
N TYR A 690 -19.16 -28.81 -47.27
CA TYR A 690 -18.15 -29.83 -47.00
C TYR A 690 -18.49 -30.53 -45.68
N ILE A 691 -18.47 -31.86 -45.71
CA ILE A 691 -18.74 -32.70 -44.54
C ILE A 691 -17.47 -33.49 -44.26
N TYR A 692 -16.87 -33.25 -43.10
CA TYR A 692 -15.67 -33.93 -42.65
C TYR A 692 -16.02 -34.99 -41.61
N SER A 693 -15.54 -36.21 -41.81
CA SER A 693 -15.72 -37.33 -40.88
C SER A 693 -14.40 -38.02 -40.56
N TRP A 694 -14.30 -38.53 -39.34
CA TRP A 694 -13.20 -39.35 -38.87
C TRP A 694 -13.31 -40.76 -39.45
N LYS A 695 -12.17 -41.42 -39.68
CA LYS A 695 -12.12 -42.72 -40.33
C LYS A 695 -12.70 -43.84 -39.50
#